data_AF-A0AAD3CLK7-F1
#
_entry.id   AF-A0AAD3CLK7-F1
#
_cell.length_a   1.000
_cell.length_b   1.000
_cell.length_c   1.000
_cell.angle_alpha   90.00
_cell.angle_beta   90.00
_cell.angle_gamma   90.00
#
_symmetry.space_group_name_H-M   'P 1'
#
loop_
_entity.id
_entity.type
_entity.pdbx_description
1 polymer ?
#
loop_
_entity_poly.entity_id
_entity_poly.type
_entity_poly.pdbx_seq_one_letter_code
_entity_poly.pdbx_strand_id
1 'polypeptide(L)'
;MNIFSCCKGSSRASAVILDYYGPAEQEAIRESTVRSNNNTTKIRRNEDRPAYSCSTTSAAKDTVTAHNFRESFLPSSGRRVSFARNIIERESSGGVQITAGSWGLNDSIKLKTKEDKNPFTFKRNERKMYYKKSSHELMTSFEKKTISFRIRRAVSRRSTKTLPRQTLEKHVSIKSFYSEETVEQKEARRENYRECFELKNSDISQTDSKKELQNKIIDWNAKFANRQKMRKMANFVEMARRSIIISASTCDSKVATLLRRQLWLESFVALDPRRQIHSYFTEVARKGGPLKNPLIQAPMSIIEGFRRAASFSVWRPTSNDAISLMMKGQATGKGLEVKGKSAKCGRLSGLIPFIQIYEERHKNICKLGLQTNGRVHVYFKTESLREAAVERLEATTKLMMQVPQYDPIFEDEDGETMEFLWEVQDYGIHRLTESGYGIDVSERVFYQACVIDQDISRTGDLETGRQSEPNFQAMNFDSTRSYAGIGPRTVVYQTDEVDPLKPQTFVVAYEENKTVAPVASDFDCFTVGTRGVIYDEPMDVEQVELMKWMIESIDTILDEPISDRSWASYWFDVLDSSDERKKIDMPRFGFGDPKSYQIMEGAVTRFAHNKNGAVRHGAECFNYKFPQEIDDKLLVIADYGEIDGTNRPFKYMTPSELQEFMLDKLDEGFVFPLNPKWIIADVGWKRVYEKMMISKNNAIQKSLETWYPKASGVRNLINQVYEKHPNGFINHSHGKMEGTEALDLTEQQLRRRKILRRALLKVRICLWFQQVAKAKKLSTGASIMTGILKDNRRSIIQL
;
A
#
# COMPACT_ATOMS: atom_id res chain seq x y z
N MET A 1 20.69 -23.74 -7.94
CA MET A 1 20.22 -24.98 -7.28
C MET A 1 21.34 -25.93 -6.83
N ASN A 2 22.45 -26.11 -7.57
CA ASN A 2 23.49 -27.13 -7.28
C ASN A 2 24.27 -27.04 -5.93
N ILE A 3 23.95 -26.13 -5.01
CA ILE A 3 24.65 -25.99 -3.71
C ILE A 3 23.86 -26.63 -2.55
N PHE A 4 22.54 -26.77 -2.66
CA PHE A 4 21.71 -27.35 -1.59
C PHE A 4 22.00 -28.83 -1.32
N SER A 5 22.59 -29.55 -2.27
CA SER A 5 22.98 -30.96 -2.09
C SER A 5 24.05 -31.17 -1.00
N CYS A 6 24.88 -30.16 -0.69
CA CYS A 6 25.98 -30.28 0.26
C CYS A 6 25.63 -29.87 1.70
N CYS A 7 24.35 -29.63 2.01
CA CYS A 7 23.90 -29.18 3.34
C CYS A 7 23.42 -30.31 4.28
N LYS A 8 23.49 -31.58 3.86
CA LYS A 8 23.20 -32.72 4.73
C LYS A 8 24.34 -32.94 5.75
N GLY A 9 24.19 -32.40 6.96
CA GLY A 9 24.99 -32.82 8.13
C GLY A 9 25.77 -31.74 8.91
N SER A 10 25.22 -30.55 9.16
CA SER A 10 25.85 -29.60 10.11
C SER A 10 24.86 -28.83 10.97
N SER A 11 24.64 -29.31 12.19
CA SER A 11 23.75 -28.70 13.20
C SER A 11 24.12 -27.26 13.59
N ARG A 12 25.39 -26.87 13.45
CA ARG A 12 25.86 -25.50 13.75
C ARG A 12 25.44 -24.44 12.73
N ALA A 13 25.08 -24.82 11.50
CA ALA A 13 24.64 -23.85 10.49
C ALA A 13 23.21 -23.33 10.77
N SER A 14 22.36 -24.15 11.40
CA SER A 14 21.02 -23.74 11.80
C SER A 14 21.05 -22.69 12.91
N ALA A 15 21.95 -22.82 13.90
CA ALA A 15 22.05 -21.89 15.04
C ALA A 15 22.22 -20.42 14.61
N VAL A 16 23.14 -20.13 13.67
CA VAL A 16 23.41 -18.76 13.21
C VAL A 16 22.24 -18.15 12.42
N ILE A 17 21.40 -18.98 11.79
CA ILE A 17 20.16 -18.51 11.14
C ILE A 17 19.08 -18.29 12.21
N LEU A 18 18.96 -19.19 13.20
CA LEU A 18 17.99 -19.11 14.27
C LEU A 18 18.21 -17.87 15.16
N ASP A 19 19.45 -17.45 15.43
CA ASP A 19 19.78 -16.25 16.22
C ASP A 19 19.20 -14.93 15.65
N TYR A 20 18.81 -14.90 14.37
CA TYR A 20 18.11 -13.75 13.76
C TYR A 20 16.59 -13.73 14.01
N TYR A 21 16.00 -14.86 14.37
CA TYR A 21 14.56 -15.06 14.54
C TYR A 21 14.21 -15.30 16.02
N GLY A 22 13.10 -14.76 16.50
CA GLY A 22 12.60 -15.02 17.84
C GLY A 22 12.09 -16.46 18.00
N PRO A 23 11.94 -16.98 19.23
CA PRO A 23 11.56 -18.38 19.47
C PRO A 23 10.31 -18.85 18.71
N ALA A 24 9.29 -18.01 18.56
CA ALA A 24 8.08 -18.34 17.81
C ALA A 24 8.34 -18.48 16.29
N GLU A 25 9.20 -17.63 15.73
CA GLU A 25 9.56 -17.67 14.31
C GLU A 25 10.52 -18.83 14.02
N GLN A 26 11.40 -19.16 14.98
CA GLN A 26 12.22 -20.37 14.96
C GLN A 26 11.35 -21.63 14.93
N GLU A 27 10.29 -21.69 15.73
CA GLU A 27 9.36 -22.83 15.78
C GLU A 27 8.56 -22.96 14.48
N ALA A 28 8.04 -21.86 13.93
CA ALA A 28 7.36 -21.87 12.62
C ALA A 28 8.28 -22.34 11.47
N ILE A 29 9.57 -21.97 11.50
CA ILE A 29 10.58 -22.46 10.55
C ILE A 29 10.86 -23.97 10.75
N ARG A 30 10.84 -24.48 11.99
CA ARG A 30 10.95 -25.93 12.26
C ARG A 30 9.73 -26.68 11.73
N GLU A 31 8.52 -26.23 12.05
CA GLU A 31 7.27 -26.86 11.61
C GLU A 31 7.14 -26.92 10.08
N SER A 32 7.41 -25.81 9.39
CA SER A 32 7.40 -25.78 7.91
C SER A 32 8.45 -26.71 7.30
N THR A 33 9.62 -26.82 7.90
CA THR A 33 10.67 -27.78 7.48
C THR A 33 10.23 -29.23 7.70
N VAL A 34 9.54 -29.54 8.81
CA VAL A 34 8.97 -30.88 9.07
C VAL A 34 7.87 -31.23 8.07
N ARG A 35 6.93 -30.31 7.78
CA ARG A 35 5.88 -30.51 6.76
C ARG A 35 6.47 -30.77 5.37
N SER A 36 7.53 -30.04 4.99
CA SER A 36 8.27 -30.25 3.73
C SER A 36 8.88 -31.65 3.61
N ASN A 37 9.53 -32.14 4.68
CA ASN A 37 10.18 -33.45 4.69
C ASN A 37 9.19 -34.63 4.67
N ASN A 38 8.01 -34.47 5.27
CA ASN A 38 6.99 -35.53 5.27
C ASN A 38 6.39 -35.76 3.87
N ASN A 39 6.30 -34.72 3.04
CA ASN A 39 5.77 -34.83 1.67
C ASN A 39 6.73 -35.49 0.66
N THR A 40 7.98 -35.79 1.03
CA THR A 40 8.97 -36.39 0.11
C THR A 40 9.21 -37.89 0.30
N THR A 41 8.48 -38.56 1.19
CA THR A 41 8.81 -39.95 1.60
C THR A 41 7.64 -40.95 1.50
N LYS A 42 7.23 -41.30 0.27
CA LYS A 42 6.83 -42.66 -0.21
C LYS A 42 5.99 -42.58 -1.50
N ILE A 43 6.64 -42.78 -2.64
CA ILE A 43 6.01 -43.46 -3.79
C ILE A 43 6.83 -44.73 -4.05
N ARG A 44 6.29 -45.87 -3.60
CA ARG A 44 6.68 -47.19 -4.07
C ARG A 44 5.41 -47.92 -4.49
N ARG A 45 5.45 -48.48 -5.69
CA ARG A 45 4.38 -49.28 -6.28
C ARG A 45 4.07 -50.46 -5.37
N ASN A 46 2.79 -50.82 -5.28
CA ASN A 46 2.35 -52.18 -5.51
C ASN A 46 0.95 -52.13 -6.13
N GLU A 47 0.75 -52.95 -7.14
CA GLU A 47 -0.56 -53.24 -7.72
C GLU A 47 -1.24 -54.27 -6.80
N ASP A 48 -2.54 -54.10 -6.54
CA ASP A 48 -3.55 -55.17 -6.60
C ASP A 48 -4.92 -54.64 -6.14
N ARG A 49 -5.97 -54.95 -6.90
CA ARG A 49 -7.38 -54.77 -6.51
C ARG A 49 -7.90 -56.09 -5.95
N PRO A 50 -8.91 -56.06 -5.07
CA PRO A 50 -10.26 -56.33 -5.59
C PRO A 50 -11.34 -55.38 -5.05
N ALA A 51 -12.55 -55.52 -5.61
CA ALA A 51 -13.69 -54.65 -5.36
C ALA A 51 -14.59 -55.12 -4.19
N TYR A 52 -15.20 -54.15 -3.50
CA TYR A 52 -16.48 -54.26 -2.78
C TYR A 52 -17.17 -52.88 -2.92
N SER A 53 -18.20 -52.74 -3.75
CA SER A 53 -19.62 -53.01 -3.49
C SER A 53 -20.25 -52.03 -2.49
N CYS A 54 -21.17 -51.20 -3.00
CA CYS A 54 -22.07 -50.39 -2.20
C CYS A 54 -23.00 -51.26 -1.35
N SER A 55 -23.21 -50.91 -0.09
CA SER A 55 -24.35 -51.38 0.69
C SER A 55 -24.90 -50.28 1.59
N THR A 56 -26.23 -50.20 1.61
CA THR A 56 -27.03 -49.30 2.42
C THR A 56 -27.27 -49.88 3.81
N THR A 57 -27.26 -49.04 4.85
CA THR A 57 -27.95 -49.32 6.12
C THR A 57 -28.61 -48.06 6.66
N SER A 58 -29.68 -48.27 7.42
CA SER A 58 -30.68 -47.26 7.78
C SER A 58 -30.88 -47.13 9.30
N ALA A 59 -31.38 -45.96 9.69
CA ALA A 59 -32.30 -45.72 10.80
C ALA A 59 -31.94 -46.13 12.25
N ALA A 60 -31.70 -45.12 13.07
CA ALA A 60 -32.37 -44.90 14.37
C ALA A 60 -32.57 -43.38 14.49
N LYS A 61 -33.78 -42.81 14.46
CA LYS A 61 -34.81 -42.78 15.51
C LYS A 61 -34.27 -42.35 16.88
N ASP A 62 -34.50 -41.09 17.22
CA ASP A 62 -34.86 -40.69 18.58
C ASP A 62 -35.88 -39.53 18.54
N THR A 63 -36.65 -39.39 19.62
CA THR A 63 -38.01 -38.84 19.55
C THR A 63 -38.25 -37.69 20.54
N VAL A 64 -38.93 -36.65 20.05
CA VAL A 64 -39.72 -35.61 20.75
C VAL A 64 -39.83 -35.70 22.28
N THR A 65 -39.53 -34.57 22.95
CA THR A 65 -40.30 -34.15 24.14
C THR A 65 -40.69 -32.68 23.99
N ALA A 66 -42.00 -32.43 23.87
CA ALA A 66 -42.59 -31.10 23.95
C ALA A 66 -43.45 -31.03 25.22
N HIS A 67 -43.31 -29.96 26.00
CA HIS A 67 -44.14 -29.73 27.17
C HIS A 67 -45.01 -28.47 26.98
N ASN A 68 -46.32 -28.67 26.97
CA ASN A 68 -47.32 -27.60 27.00
C ASN A 68 -47.49 -27.04 28.41
N PHE A 69 -47.86 -25.76 28.54
CA PHE A 69 -48.91 -25.37 29.50
C PHE A 69 -49.69 -24.11 29.03
N ARG A 70 -51.02 -24.22 29.16
CA ARG A 70 -52.07 -23.18 29.03
C ARG A 70 -52.13 -22.33 30.32
N GLU A 71 -52.89 -21.24 30.53
CA GLU A 71 -53.79 -20.33 29.78
C GLU A 71 -54.06 -19.13 30.71
N SER A 72 -54.33 -17.90 30.19
CA SER A 72 -55.28 -16.96 30.83
C SER A 72 -55.52 -15.64 30.03
N PHE A 73 -56.77 -15.46 29.56
CA PHE A 73 -57.65 -14.27 29.62
C PHE A 73 -57.13 -12.99 30.35
N LEU A 74 -57.44 -11.71 29.99
CA LEU A 74 -58.42 -11.00 29.12
C LEU A 74 -57.82 -9.62 28.63
N PRO A 75 -58.48 -8.86 27.72
CA PRO A 75 -57.89 -7.65 27.09
C PRO A 75 -58.46 -6.28 27.56
N SER A 76 -57.63 -5.24 27.46
CA SER A 76 -57.99 -3.80 27.41
C SER A 76 -56.77 -3.02 26.87
N SER A 77 -56.85 -1.93 26.10
CA SER A 77 -57.97 -1.17 25.56
C SER A 77 -57.50 -0.41 24.31
N GLY A 78 -58.28 -0.35 23.23
CA GLY A 78 -57.91 0.43 22.04
C GLY A 78 -58.31 1.91 22.14
N ARG A 79 -57.52 2.80 21.52
CA ARG A 79 -57.99 4.12 21.04
C ARG A 79 -57.42 4.42 19.65
N ARG A 80 -58.30 4.36 18.65
CA ARG A 80 -58.16 5.15 17.41
C ARG A 80 -58.53 6.60 17.72
N VAL A 81 -57.87 7.57 17.09
CA VAL A 81 -58.49 8.86 16.73
C VAL A 81 -58.03 9.24 15.32
N SER A 82 -58.98 9.69 14.51
CA SER A 82 -58.83 10.14 13.11
C SER A 82 -59.06 11.67 13.00
N PHE A 83 -59.21 12.20 11.78
CA PHE A 83 -59.53 13.62 11.41
C PHE A 83 -58.33 14.60 11.37
N ALA A 84 -58.31 15.66 10.54
CA ALA A 84 -59.26 16.17 9.52
C ALA A 84 -58.55 17.03 8.42
N ARG A 85 -59.31 17.40 7.38
CA ARG A 85 -59.02 18.47 6.38
C ARG A 85 -59.79 19.78 6.75
N ASN A 86 -59.49 20.88 6.02
CA ASN A 86 -60.08 22.25 6.00
C ASN A 86 -59.18 23.27 6.74
N ILE A 87 -58.62 24.36 6.18
CA ILE A 87 -58.97 25.41 5.18
C ILE A 87 -59.94 26.52 5.70
N ILE A 88 -59.49 27.79 5.55
CA ILE A 88 -60.20 29.09 5.47
C ILE A 88 -60.01 30.12 6.63
N GLU A 89 -59.45 31.29 6.24
CA GLU A 89 -59.51 32.69 6.74
C GLU A 89 -59.50 33.08 8.23
N ARG A 90 -58.60 34.02 8.60
CA ARG A 90 -58.94 35.46 8.74
C ARG A 90 -57.72 36.40 8.90
N GLU A 91 -57.99 37.70 8.80
CA GLU A 91 -57.01 38.77 8.54
C GLU A 91 -56.51 39.54 9.78
N SER A 92 -55.44 40.33 9.53
CA SER A 92 -55.19 41.67 10.10
C SER A 92 -54.70 41.83 11.55
N SER A 93 -53.48 42.35 11.70
CA SER A 93 -53.17 43.72 12.16
C SER A 93 -51.82 43.79 12.90
N GLY A 94 -51.01 44.82 12.63
CA GLY A 94 -49.67 44.97 13.21
C GLY A 94 -48.65 45.65 12.29
N GLY A 95 -48.91 46.90 11.90
CA GLY A 95 -47.98 47.68 11.08
C GLY A 95 -46.88 48.36 11.90
N VAL A 96 -45.69 48.51 11.30
CA VAL A 96 -44.65 49.45 11.74
C VAL A 96 -44.24 50.30 10.55
N GLN A 97 -44.14 51.61 10.76
CA GLN A 97 -43.93 52.60 9.71
C GLN A 97 -42.48 52.63 9.22
N ILE A 98 -42.29 52.89 7.93
CA ILE A 98 -41.06 53.49 7.39
C ILE A 98 -41.46 54.79 6.70
N THR A 99 -40.92 55.91 7.19
CA THR A 99 -41.11 57.25 6.61
C THR A 99 -40.17 57.48 5.43
N ALA A 100 -40.69 58.08 4.36
CA ALA A 100 -39.90 58.46 3.19
C ALA A 100 -39.09 59.75 3.41
N GLY A 101 -37.87 59.79 2.85
CA GLY A 101 -37.02 60.98 2.74
C GLY A 101 -36.53 61.13 1.30
N SER A 102 -36.65 62.34 0.76
CA SER A 102 -36.43 62.72 -0.66
C SER A 102 -34.94 63.02 -0.98
N TRP A 103 -34.69 63.60 -2.17
CA TRP A 103 -33.45 64.17 -2.72
C TRP A 103 -32.45 63.14 -3.28
N GLY A 104 -31.76 63.35 -4.42
CA GLY A 104 -31.72 64.46 -5.39
C GLY A 104 -30.77 64.12 -6.56
N LEU A 105 -30.77 64.91 -7.65
CA LEU A 105 -30.01 64.63 -8.90
C LEU A 105 -28.49 64.94 -8.83
N ASN A 106 -27.75 64.39 -9.82
CA ASN A 106 -26.37 64.71 -10.27
C ASN A 106 -25.23 64.31 -9.30
N ASP A 107 -24.07 63.76 -9.70
CA ASP A 107 -23.26 64.12 -10.87
C ASP A 107 -22.16 63.09 -11.26
N SER A 108 -21.89 63.01 -12.55
CA SER A 108 -20.62 62.77 -13.26
C SER A 108 -19.30 62.52 -12.48
N ILE A 109 -18.83 61.26 -12.30
CA ILE A 109 -17.41 60.99 -11.96
C ILE A 109 -16.73 59.94 -12.85
N LYS A 110 -15.67 60.42 -13.50
CA LYS A 110 -14.66 59.81 -14.38
C LYS A 110 -14.15 58.42 -13.96
N LEU A 111 -14.23 57.44 -14.87
CA LEU A 111 -13.38 56.25 -14.84
C LEU A 111 -11.94 56.62 -15.25
N LYS A 112 -10.96 56.36 -14.37
CA LYS A 112 -9.53 56.39 -14.73
C LYS A 112 -9.14 55.06 -15.35
N THR A 113 -8.76 55.09 -16.63
CA THR A 113 -7.99 54.01 -17.25
C THR A 113 -6.60 53.93 -16.61
N LYS A 114 -6.19 52.74 -16.19
CA LYS A 114 -4.78 52.41 -16.01
C LYS A 114 -4.47 51.22 -16.92
N GLU A 115 -3.58 51.45 -17.86
CA GLU A 115 -3.01 50.40 -18.69
C GLU A 115 -2.19 49.45 -17.80
N ASP A 116 -2.23 48.15 -18.08
CA ASP A 116 -1.00 47.37 -18.03
C ASP A 116 -1.02 46.19 -19.01
N LYS A 117 0.18 45.78 -19.42
CA LYS A 117 0.44 45.04 -20.66
C LYS A 117 0.18 43.54 -20.52
N ASN A 118 -0.42 42.93 -21.54
CA ASN A 118 -0.45 41.47 -21.66
C ASN A 118 -0.35 41.01 -23.13
N PRO A 119 0.85 40.64 -23.62
CA PRO A 119 1.03 39.99 -24.91
C PRO A 119 1.20 38.48 -24.72
N PHE A 120 0.27 37.65 -25.23
CA PHE A 120 0.52 36.36 -25.89
C PHE A 120 -0.80 35.63 -26.19
N THR A 121 -1.37 35.86 -27.38
CA THR A 121 -2.45 35.03 -27.93
C THR A 121 -1.86 33.78 -28.59
N PHE A 122 -2.05 32.59 -28.02
CA PHE A 122 -1.66 31.35 -28.68
C PHE A 122 -2.73 30.89 -29.69
N LYS A 123 -2.35 30.82 -30.97
CA LYS A 123 -3.24 30.35 -32.04
C LYS A 123 -3.42 28.84 -32.00
N ARG A 124 -4.69 28.42 -32.15
CA ARG A 124 -5.15 27.05 -32.39
C ARG A 124 -4.60 26.57 -33.74
N ASN A 125 -3.83 25.48 -33.76
CA ASN A 125 -3.32 24.88 -35.00
C ASN A 125 -3.80 23.44 -35.14
N GLU A 126 -4.55 23.18 -36.21
CA GLU A 126 -4.96 21.84 -36.64
C GLU A 126 -3.75 21.09 -37.22
N ARG A 127 -3.62 19.79 -36.91
CA ARG A 127 -2.66 18.90 -37.60
C ARG A 127 -3.40 17.92 -38.50
N LYS A 128 -3.39 18.19 -39.81
CA LYS A 128 -3.69 17.18 -40.83
C LYS A 128 -2.45 16.32 -41.06
N MET A 129 -2.59 15.00 -41.02
CA MET A 129 -1.55 14.08 -41.48
C MET A 129 -1.51 14.04 -43.01
N TYR A 130 -0.31 13.94 -43.60
CA TYR A 130 -0.11 13.51 -44.97
C TYR A 130 1.03 12.50 -45.06
N TYR A 131 0.79 11.40 -45.78
CA TYR A 131 1.78 10.40 -46.17
C TYR A 131 2.48 10.83 -47.48
N LYS A 132 3.82 10.76 -47.54
CA LYS A 132 4.55 10.07 -48.66
C LYS A 132 6.09 10.05 -48.54
N LYS A 133 6.63 8.83 -48.71
CA LYS A 133 7.75 8.39 -49.58
C LYS A 133 9.07 9.19 -49.73
N SER A 134 10.16 8.49 -49.35
CA SER A 134 11.44 8.23 -50.08
C SER A 134 12.34 9.37 -50.59
N SER A 135 13.61 9.36 -50.15
CA SER A 135 14.82 8.84 -50.87
C SER A 135 15.99 8.82 -49.87
N HIS A 136 16.88 7.81 -49.78
CA HIS A 136 17.89 7.26 -50.70
C HIS A 136 19.14 8.15 -50.89
N GLU A 137 20.33 7.53 -50.73
CA GLU A 137 21.71 8.05 -50.98
C GLU A 137 22.25 9.17 -50.07
N LEU A 138 23.53 9.21 -49.63
CA LEU A 138 24.75 8.39 -49.78
C LEU A 138 25.45 8.28 -48.38
N MET A 139 26.18 7.22 -48.00
CA MET A 139 27.57 6.95 -48.44
C MET A 139 28.02 5.53 -48.05
N THR A 140 28.69 4.84 -48.97
CA THR A 140 29.48 3.60 -48.79
C THR A 140 30.70 3.84 -47.87
N SER A 141 31.34 2.89 -47.18
CA SER A 141 31.57 1.45 -47.40
C SER A 141 31.88 0.75 -46.03
N PHE A 142 32.39 -0.48 -45.85
CA PHE A 142 32.98 -1.53 -46.73
C PHE A 142 32.59 -2.95 -46.22
N GLU A 143 33.31 -3.99 -46.65
CA GLU A 143 33.04 -5.43 -46.58
C GLU A 143 33.28 -6.17 -45.23
N LYS A 144 32.33 -7.01 -44.79
CA LYS A 144 32.28 -8.49 -44.88
C LYS A 144 33.50 -9.31 -44.36
N LYS A 145 33.24 -10.17 -43.37
CA LYS A 145 33.32 -11.64 -43.55
C LYS A 145 32.58 -12.42 -42.46
N THR A 146 31.76 -13.37 -42.90
CA THR A 146 30.99 -14.33 -42.09
C THR A 146 31.75 -15.66 -42.01
N ILE A 147 31.40 -16.52 -41.03
CA ILE A 147 31.37 -18.01 -41.06
C ILE A 147 31.96 -18.66 -39.78
N SER A 148 31.05 -19.02 -38.87
CA SER A 148 30.80 -20.38 -38.36
C SER A 148 31.88 -21.28 -37.71
N PHE A 149 31.50 -21.75 -36.50
CA PHE A 149 31.41 -23.17 -36.06
C PHE A 149 32.46 -23.86 -35.14
N ARG A 150 31.89 -24.56 -34.13
CA ARG A 150 32.32 -25.78 -33.39
C ARG A 150 33.65 -25.86 -32.61
N ILE A 151 33.51 -25.71 -31.29
CA ILE A 151 33.70 -26.76 -30.26
C ILE A 151 34.56 -28.00 -30.64
N ARG A 152 35.70 -28.21 -29.96
CA ARG A 152 35.95 -29.38 -29.05
C ARG A 152 37.25 -29.27 -28.24
N ARG A 153 37.20 -29.80 -26.99
CA ARG A 153 38.36 -30.06 -26.11
C ARG A 153 39.10 -31.34 -26.55
N ALA A 154 40.44 -31.33 -26.49
CA ALA A 154 41.29 -32.45 -26.03
C ALA A 154 42.74 -31.92 -25.83
N VAL A 155 43.27 -31.81 -24.60
CA VAL A 155 44.06 -32.83 -23.85
C VAL A 155 45.59 -32.74 -24.07
N SER A 156 46.26 -32.24 -23.01
CA SER A 156 47.52 -32.76 -22.43
C SER A 156 48.92 -32.34 -22.95
N ARG A 157 49.75 -31.98 -21.95
CA ARG A 157 51.23 -32.16 -21.75
C ARG A 157 52.24 -31.09 -22.20
N ARG A 158 53.07 -30.72 -21.20
CA ARG A 158 54.42 -30.10 -21.21
C ARG A 158 54.47 -28.67 -21.78
N SER A 159 55.09 -27.69 -21.11
CA SER A 159 56.47 -27.76 -20.61
C SER A 159 56.74 -26.78 -19.47
N THR A 160 57.63 -27.16 -18.56
CA THR A 160 58.20 -26.32 -17.48
C THR A 160 59.23 -25.34 -18.04
N LYS A 161 59.04 -24.02 -17.83
CA LYS A 161 60.13 -23.05 -17.82
C LYS A 161 59.96 -22.01 -16.71
N THR A 162 60.83 -22.10 -15.72
CA THR A 162 61.16 -21.08 -14.72
C THR A 162 61.95 -19.93 -15.34
N LEU A 163 61.65 -18.68 -14.99
CA LEU A 163 62.50 -17.47 -15.08
C LEU A 163 61.77 -16.30 -14.36
N PRO A 164 62.45 -15.21 -13.95
CA PRO A 164 62.95 -15.14 -12.58
C PRO A 164 62.24 -14.10 -11.69
N ARG A 165 62.45 -14.27 -10.38
CA ARG A 165 61.92 -13.45 -9.29
C ARG A 165 62.87 -12.29 -8.97
N GLN A 166 62.51 -11.05 -9.31
CA GLN A 166 63.17 -9.85 -8.77
C GLN A 166 62.20 -8.66 -8.64
N THR A 167 62.52 -7.78 -7.68
CA THR A 167 61.88 -6.49 -7.35
C THR A 167 60.37 -6.46 -7.11
N LEU A 168 59.95 -6.73 -5.87
CA LEU A 168 59.12 -5.78 -5.09
C LEU A 168 59.13 -6.04 -3.57
N GLU A 169 60.25 -5.78 -2.90
CA GLU A 169 60.23 -5.59 -1.44
C GLU A 169 59.94 -4.12 -1.11
N LYS A 170 58.71 -3.85 -0.69
CA LYS A 170 58.38 -2.66 0.12
C LYS A 170 57.60 -3.12 1.34
N HIS A 171 58.32 -3.32 2.45
CA HIS A 171 57.73 -3.51 3.76
C HIS A 171 56.91 -2.28 4.17
N VAL A 172 55.58 -2.38 4.13
CA VAL A 172 54.71 -1.45 4.84
C VAL A 172 54.66 -1.91 6.30
N SER A 173 55.28 -1.15 7.19
CA SER A 173 55.23 -1.40 8.63
C SER A 173 53.80 -1.18 9.16
N ILE A 174 53.21 -2.21 9.76
CA ILE A 174 51.83 -2.19 10.29
C ILE A 174 51.70 -1.34 11.59
N LYS A 175 52.79 -0.75 12.09
CA LYS A 175 52.81 -0.04 13.39
C LYS A 175 52.26 1.40 13.39
N SER A 176 51.93 2.03 12.25
CA SER A 176 51.64 3.48 12.18
C SER A 176 50.16 3.88 12.06
N PHE A 177 49.20 3.01 12.40
CA PHE A 177 47.76 3.27 12.23
C PHE A 177 46.93 3.31 13.53
N TYR A 178 47.57 3.61 14.66
CA TYR A 178 46.88 4.19 15.81
C TYR A 178 47.04 5.72 15.74
N SER A 179 46.02 6.43 15.27
CA SER A 179 45.96 7.88 15.43
C SER A 179 45.79 8.19 16.91
N GLU A 180 46.71 8.98 17.48
CA GLU A 180 46.55 9.46 18.86
C GLU A 180 45.28 10.31 19.00
N GLU A 181 44.58 10.15 20.12
CA GLU A 181 43.40 10.95 20.47
C GLU A 181 43.84 12.43 20.60
N THR A 182 43.30 13.29 19.73
CA THR A 182 43.76 14.69 19.59
C THR A 182 43.44 15.48 20.87
N VAL A 183 44.13 16.62 21.06
CA VAL A 183 43.91 17.48 22.25
C VAL A 183 42.44 17.90 22.35
N GLU A 184 41.83 18.32 21.24
CA GLU A 184 40.41 18.67 21.15
C GLU A 184 39.47 17.50 21.51
N GLN A 185 39.82 16.26 21.16
CA GLN A 185 39.04 15.08 21.54
C GLN A 185 39.11 14.82 23.05
N LYS A 186 40.26 15.09 23.68
CA LYS A 186 40.43 15.00 25.14
C LYS A 186 39.70 16.14 25.87
N GLU A 187 39.61 17.32 25.27
CA GLU A 187 38.88 18.47 25.82
C GLU A 187 37.36 18.32 25.71
N ALA A 188 36.81 17.98 24.54
CA ALA A 188 35.37 17.72 24.39
C ALA A 188 34.87 16.58 25.30
N ARG A 189 35.75 15.62 25.61
CA ARG A 189 35.48 14.56 26.59
C ARG A 189 35.48 15.09 28.03
N ARG A 190 36.38 16.01 28.38
CA ARG A 190 36.40 16.70 29.69
C ARG A 190 35.15 17.56 29.88
N GLU A 191 34.70 18.27 28.85
CA GLU A 191 33.52 19.15 28.92
C GLU A 191 32.24 18.36 29.23
N ASN A 192 31.99 17.23 28.54
CA ASN A 192 30.87 16.34 28.86
C ASN A 192 30.94 15.77 30.29
N TYR A 193 32.14 15.46 30.79
CA TYR A 193 32.30 15.04 32.19
C TYR A 193 32.04 16.19 33.17
N ARG A 194 32.32 17.44 32.77
CA ARG A 194 32.06 18.65 33.56
C ARG A 194 30.56 18.92 33.71
N GLU A 195 29.81 18.89 32.60
CA GLU A 195 28.35 19.05 32.59
C GLU A 195 27.66 17.97 33.45
N CYS A 196 28.09 16.70 33.32
CA CYS A 196 27.63 15.61 34.18
C CYS A 196 27.99 15.78 35.67
N PHE A 197 29.11 16.46 35.97
CA PHE A 197 29.58 16.72 37.34
C PHE A 197 28.85 17.92 37.98
N GLU A 198 28.56 18.95 37.20
CA GLU A 198 27.78 20.12 37.63
C GLU A 198 26.33 19.72 37.94
N LEU A 199 25.70 18.89 37.08
CA LEU A 199 24.39 18.28 37.38
C LEU A 199 24.40 17.47 38.69
N LYS A 200 25.51 16.77 39.00
CA LYS A 200 25.67 15.96 40.22
C LYS A 200 25.79 16.82 41.50
N ASN A 201 26.24 18.06 41.35
CA ASN A 201 26.49 19.04 42.42
C ASN A 201 25.38 20.10 42.56
N SER A 202 24.39 20.13 41.67
CA SER A 202 23.18 20.93 41.87
C SER A 202 22.42 20.45 43.12
N ASP A 203 22.02 21.38 43.99
CA ASP A 203 21.31 21.10 45.25
C ASP A 203 19.83 20.74 45.01
N ILE A 204 19.62 19.60 44.36
CA ILE A 204 18.30 18.96 44.24
C ILE A 204 18.08 18.14 45.52
N SER A 205 17.34 18.74 46.46
CA SER A 205 17.07 18.21 47.81
C SER A 205 16.08 17.04 47.87
N GLN A 206 15.93 16.28 46.78
CA GLN A 206 15.09 15.07 46.71
C GLN A 206 15.94 13.84 46.40
N THR A 207 16.13 12.99 47.41
CA THR A 207 16.99 11.79 47.37
C THR A 207 16.59 10.80 46.29
N ASP A 208 15.29 10.66 46.02
CA ASP A 208 14.77 9.69 45.05
C ASP A 208 15.04 10.11 43.61
N SER A 209 14.91 11.40 43.29
CA SER A 209 15.27 11.96 41.98
C SER A 209 16.75 11.76 41.66
N LYS A 210 17.63 11.95 42.67
CA LYS A 210 19.08 11.72 42.52
C LYS A 210 19.42 10.25 42.25
N LYS A 211 18.68 9.31 42.86
CA LYS A 211 18.84 7.86 42.65
C LYS A 211 18.30 7.43 41.28
N GLU A 212 17.16 7.96 40.85
CA GLU A 212 16.59 7.72 39.52
C GLU A 212 17.53 8.23 38.41
N LEU A 213 18.06 9.45 38.56
CA LEU A 213 19.04 10.03 37.63
C LEU A 213 20.33 9.21 37.56
N GLN A 214 20.85 8.73 38.70
CA GLN A 214 22.00 7.81 38.73
C GLN A 214 21.71 6.51 37.98
N ASN A 215 20.54 5.90 38.17
CA ASN A 215 20.14 4.69 37.43
C ASN A 215 20.05 4.95 35.92
N LYS A 216 19.46 6.08 35.49
CA LYS A 216 19.42 6.48 34.07
C LYS A 216 20.81 6.69 33.49
N ILE A 217 21.74 7.30 34.23
CA ILE A 217 23.14 7.48 33.81
C ILE A 217 23.88 6.12 33.71
N ILE A 218 23.64 5.19 34.63
CA ILE A 218 24.25 3.85 34.59
C ILE A 218 23.76 3.06 33.37
N ASP A 219 22.45 3.01 33.14
CA ASP A 219 21.84 2.36 31.97
C ASP A 219 22.33 2.98 30.65
N TRP A 220 22.35 4.31 30.56
CA TRP A 220 22.85 5.02 29.38
C TRP A 220 24.32 4.67 29.08
N ASN A 221 25.17 4.64 30.11
CA ASN A 221 26.59 4.27 29.97
C ASN A 221 26.75 2.80 29.55
N ALA A 222 25.95 1.89 30.08
CA ALA A 222 25.95 0.48 29.69
C ALA A 222 25.54 0.32 28.20
N LYS A 223 24.45 0.98 27.79
CA LYS A 223 23.99 1.03 26.39
C LYS A 223 25.04 1.66 25.46
N PHE A 224 25.74 2.71 25.89
CA PHE A 224 26.83 3.33 25.12
C PHE A 224 28.05 2.40 24.97
N ALA A 225 28.50 1.79 26.06
CA ALA A 225 29.63 0.86 26.05
C ALA A 225 29.36 -0.36 25.13
N ASN A 226 28.15 -0.90 25.18
CA ASN A 226 27.75 -2.01 24.30
C ASN A 226 27.76 -1.58 22.82
N ARG A 227 27.20 -0.41 22.49
CA ARG A 227 27.25 0.17 21.13
C ARG A 227 28.69 0.36 20.61
N GLN A 228 29.63 0.80 21.46
CA GLN A 228 31.05 0.93 21.08
C GLN A 228 31.73 -0.44 20.86
N LYS A 229 31.43 -1.45 21.71
CA LYS A 229 31.93 -2.82 21.56
C LYS A 229 31.47 -3.43 20.23
N MET A 230 30.20 -3.27 19.87
CA MET A 230 29.64 -3.76 18.61
C MET A 230 30.27 -3.10 17.38
N ARG A 231 30.52 -1.78 17.41
CA ARG A 231 31.24 -1.08 16.32
C ARG A 231 32.67 -1.59 16.11
N LYS A 232 33.43 -1.84 17.20
CA LYS A 232 34.78 -2.41 17.11
C LYS A 232 34.75 -3.81 16.49
N MET A 233 33.77 -4.64 16.85
CA MET A 233 33.58 -5.96 16.24
C MET A 233 33.26 -5.85 14.73
N ALA A 234 32.32 -4.98 14.33
CA ALA A 234 31.96 -4.77 12.93
C ALA A 234 33.17 -4.34 12.06
N ASN A 235 33.98 -3.39 12.54
CA ASN A 235 35.18 -2.94 11.83
C ASN A 235 36.24 -4.04 11.72
N PHE A 236 36.40 -4.88 12.75
CA PHE A 236 37.30 -6.03 12.72
C PHE A 236 36.85 -7.08 11.70
N VAL A 237 35.54 -7.38 11.65
CA VAL A 237 34.95 -8.30 10.66
C VAL A 237 35.15 -7.78 9.24
N GLU A 238 34.96 -6.48 8.98
CA GLU A 238 35.20 -5.88 7.66
C GLU A 238 36.68 -5.90 7.24
N MET A 239 37.62 -5.68 8.17
CA MET A 239 39.06 -5.85 7.89
C MET A 239 39.40 -7.32 7.56
N ALA A 240 38.95 -8.27 8.38
CA ALA A 240 39.16 -9.69 8.15
C ALA A 240 38.56 -10.14 6.80
N ARG A 241 37.36 -9.64 6.47
CA ARG A 241 36.68 -9.85 5.18
C ARG A 241 37.55 -9.37 4.01
N ARG A 242 38.13 -8.17 4.07
CA ARG A 242 39.01 -7.66 3.00
C ARG A 242 40.27 -8.49 2.83
N SER A 243 40.99 -8.76 3.93
CA SER A 243 42.21 -9.57 3.90
C SER A 243 41.96 -10.98 3.34
N ILE A 244 40.83 -11.60 3.70
CA ILE A 244 40.57 -12.99 3.29
C ILE A 244 39.85 -13.09 1.93
N ILE A 245 39.13 -12.08 1.44
CA ILE A 245 38.68 -12.05 0.03
C ILE A 245 39.90 -12.10 -0.91
N ILE A 246 40.99 -11.41 -0.56
CA ILE A 246 42.26 -11.46 -1.30
C ILE A 246 42.88 -12.88 -1.23
N SER A 247 42.78 -13.57 -0.09
CA SER A 247 43.38 -14.92 0.11
C SER A 247 42.49 -16.10 -0.35
N ALA A 248 41.18 -15.95 -0.41
CA ALA A 248 40.23 -17.03 -0.69
C ALA A 248 40.11 -17.38 -2.18
N SER A 249 40.75 -16.59 -3.06
CA SER A 249 40.87 -16.86 -4.50
C SER A 249 41.77 -18.05 -4.83
N THR A 250 42.61 -18.51 -3.88
CA THR A 250 43.66 -19.52 -4.15
C THR A 250 43.67 -20.73 -3.20
N CYS A 251 42.84 -20.78 -2.16
CA CYS A 251 42.89 -21.85 -1.15
C CYS A 251 41.50 -22.40 -0.76
N ASP A 252 41.25 -23.67 -1.05
CA ASP A 252 39.99 -24.37 -0.73
C ASP A 252 39.93 -24.85 0.74
N SER A 253 40.17 -23.92 1.66
CA SER A 253 40.19 -24.18 3.10
C SER A 253 38.78 -24.20 3.70
N LYS A 254 38.66 -24.84 4.88
CA LYS A 254 37.44 -24.74 5.72
C LYS A 254 37.08 -23.29 6.04
N VAL A 255 38.09 -22.42 6.23
CA VAL A 255 37.92 -20.98 6.47
C VAL A 255 37.31 -20.27 5.26
N ALA A 256 37.83 -20.51 4.05
CA ALA A 256 37.26 -19.97 2.81
C ALA A 256 35.81 -20.43 2.61
N THR A 257 35.46 -21.64 3.01
CA THR A 257 34.08 -22.14 2.95
C THR A 257 33.16 -21.49 3.99
N LEU A 258 33.62 -21.26 5.22
CA LEU A 258 32.86 -20.50 6.23
C LEU A 258 32.62 -19.05 5.80
N LEU A 259 33.62 -18.40 5.22
CA LEU A 259 33.49 -17.02 4.73
C LEU A 259 32.61 -16.92 3.50
N ARG A 260 32.69 -17.87 2.55
CA ARG A 260 31.73 -17.96 1.43
C ARG A 260 30.28 -18.08 1.94
N ARG A 261 30.04 -18.85 3.02
CA ARG A 261 28.73 -18.94 3.68
C ARG A 261 28.33 -17.65 4.38
N GLN A 262 29.23 -17.00 5.11
CA GLN A 262 28.95 -15.72 5.78
C GLN A 262 28.64 -14.61 4.76
N LEU A 263 29.44 -14.45 3.71
CA LEU A 263 29.22 -13.48 2.65
C LEU A 263 27.89 -13.71 1.91
N TRP A 264 27.52 -14.97 1.70
CA TRP A 264 26.23 -15.34 1.13
C TRP A 264 25.06 -15.04 2.08
N LEU A 265 25.20 -15.29 3.38
CA LEU A 265 24.18 -14.96 4.37
C LEU A 265 24.03 -13.43 4.50
N GLU A 266 25.14 -12.69 4.53
CA GLU A 266 25.14 -11.21 4.57
C GLU A 266 24.47 -10.60 3.34
N SER A 267 24.69 -11.17 2.14
CA SER A 267 24.04 -10.72 0.91
C SER A 267 22.57 -11.12 0.85
N PHE A 268 22.21 -12.33 1.28
CA PHE A 268 20.81 -12.76 1.40
C PHE A 268 20.02 -11.87 2.37
N VAL A 269 20.57 -11.61 3.57
CA VAL A 269 19.96 -10.71 4.56
C VAL A 269 19.93 -9.26 4.05
N ALA A 270 20.77 -8.86 3.09
CA ALA A 270 20.69 -7.54 2.44
C ALA A 270 19.55 -7.43 1.40
N LEU A 271 18.95 -8.57 1.00
CA LEU A 271 17.74 -8.57 0.16
C LEU A 271 16.47 -8.31 0.99
N ASP A 272 16.51 -8.47 2.31
CA ASP A 272 15.36 -8.24 3.20
C ASP A 272 14.91 -6.77 3.12
N PRO A 273 13.67 -6.49 2.67
CA PRO A 273 13.10 -5.16 2.61
C PRO A 273 13.25 -4.36 3.92
N ARG A 274 13.08 -5.00 5.08
CA ARG A 274 13.15 -4.34 6.39
C ARG A 274 14.54 -3.79 6.67
N ARG A 275 15.58 -4.52 6.26
CA ARG A 275 16.98 -4.06 6.36
C ARG A 275 17.29 -2.99 5.32
N GLN A 276 16.70 -3.05 4.14
CA GLN A 276 16.85 -2.00 3.13
C GLN A 276 16.17 -0.70 3.56
N ILE A 277 14.99 -0.78 4.19
CA ILE A 277 14.28 0.34 4.83
C ILE A 277 15.14 0.93 5.95
N HIS A 278 15.63 0.11 6.88
CA HIS A 278 16.58 0.56 7.93
C HIS A 278 17.77 1.32 7.33
N SER A 279 18.43 0.74 6.33
CA SER A 279 19.57 1.35 5.65
C SER A 279 19.23 2.66 4.94
N TYR A 280 18.04 2.77 4.34
CA TYR A 280 17.58 4.00 3.70
C TYR A 280 17.37 5.13 4.71
N PHE A 281 16.58 4.90 5.76
CA PHE A 281 16.27 5.94 6.75
C PHE A 281 17.50 6.33 7.56
N THR A 282 18.39 5.39 7.89
CA THR A 282 19.70 5.69 8.50
C THR A 282 20.58 6.57 7.60
N GLU A 283 20.52 6.40 6.26
CA GLU A 283 21.24 7.28 5.33
C GLU A 283 20.60 8.67 5.26
N VAL A 284 19.27 8.78 5.17
CA VAL A 284 18.52 10.05 5.20
C VAL A 284 18.83 10.83 6.46
N ALA A 285 18.74 10.19 7.62
CA ALA A 285 19.09 10.78 8.91
C ALA A 285 20.54 11.28 8.89
N ARG A 286 21.51 10.44 8.47
CA ARG A 286 22.94 10.84 8.41
C ARG A 286 23.19 12.04 7.50
N LYS A 287 22.43 12.23 6.42
CA LYS A 287 22.55 13.40 5.52
C LYS A 287 21.68 14.60 5.94
N GLY A 288 20.91 14.48 7.02
CA GLY A 288 20.02 15.55 7.52
C GLY A 288 18.82 15.85 6.63
N GLY A 289 18.45 14.95 5.70
CA GLY A 289 17.39 15.22 4.73
C GLY A 289 17.41 14.31 3.49
N PRO A 290 16.58 14.62 2.48
CA PRO A 290 16.36 13.78 1.32
C PRO A 290 17.61 13.62 0.45
N LEU A 291 17.79 12.42 -0.09
CA LEU A 291 18.97 12.00 -0.84
C LEU A 291 18.93 12.55 -2.28
N LYS A 292 19.26 13.83 -2.49
CA LYS A 292 19.30 14.48 -3.82
C LYS A 292 20.19 13.77 -4.86
N ASN A 293 21.06 12.84 -4.44
CA ASN A 293 21.67 11.85 -5.32
C ASN A 293 22.06 10.60 -4.50
N PRO A 294 21.64 9.37 -4.89
CA PRO A 294 21.96 8.15 -4.13
C PRO A 294 23.42 7.70 -4.25
N LEU A 295 24.21 8.28 -5.17
CA LEU A 295 25.56 7.83 -5.51
C LEU A 295 26.70 8.69 -4.95
N ILE A 296 26.41 9.83 -4.31
CA ILE A 296 27.44 10.74 -3.79
C ILE A 296 27.45 10.70 -2.26
N GLN A 297 28.60 10.33 -1.69
CA GLN A 297 28.90 10.40 -0.26
C GLN A 297 30.09 11.32 -0.03
N ALA A 298 29.88 12.42 0.71
CA ALA A 298 30.98 13.18 1.28
C ALA A 298 31.45 12.53 2.60
N PRO A 299 32.75 12.62 2.95
CA PRO A 299 33.25 12.27 4.27
C PRO A 299 32.78 13.31 5.31
N MET A 300 32.37 12.85 6.49
CA MET A 300 31.87 13.69 7.58
C MET A 300 32.99 14.02 8.59
N SER A 301 32.85 15.14 9.31
CA SER A 301 33.77 15.51 10.39
C SER A 301 33.50 14.71 11.68
N ILE A 302 34.47 14.69 12.61
CA ILE A 302 34.35 13.97 13.89
C ILE A 302 33.35 14.66 14.84
N ILE A 303 33.22 15.99 14.77
CA ILE A 303 32.38 16.79 15.67
C ILE A 303 30.88 16.53 15.40
N GLU A 304 30.49 16.35 14.13
CA GLU A 304 29.13 15.94 13.75
C GLU A 304 28.74 14.54 14.28
N GLY A 305 29.72 13.74 14.68
CA GLY A 305 29.50 12.41 15.25
C GLY A 305 28.78 12.40 16.61
N PHE A 306 28.75 13.52 17.33
CA PHE A 306 28.16 13.62 18.68
C PHE A 306 26.69 14.08 18.69
N ARG A 307 26.27 14.92 17.73
CA ARG A 307 24.84 15.26 17.51
C ARG A 307 24.24 14.43 16.38
N ARG A 308 24.57 13.14 16.36
CA ARG A 308 24.30 12.27 15.21
C ARG A 308 22.80 12.13 14.99
N ALA A 309 22.36 12.65 13.85
CA ALA A 309 21.00 12.49 13.38
C ALA A 309 20.67 11.00 13.22
N ALA A 310 19.45 10.64 13.64
CA ALA A 310 18.98 9.26 13.75
C ALA A 310 17.53 9.17 13.27
N SER A 311 17.06 7.96 13.01
CA SER A 311 15.68 7.72 12.56
C SER A 311 15.13 6.39 13.07
N PHE A 312 13.84 6.38 13.35
CA PHE A 312 13.03 5.16 13.34
C PHE A 312 11.91 5.31 12.33
N SER A 313 11.33 4.20 11.89
CA SER A 313 10.16 4.17 11.02
C SER A 313 9.20 3.09 11.50
N VAL A 314 7.91 3.34 11.35
CA VAL A 314 6.83 2.46 11.77
C VAL A 314 6.03 2.09 10.53
N TRP A 315 5.66 0.81 10.41
CA TRP A 315 5.00 0.26 9.23
C TRP A 315 3.85 -0.65 9.64
N ARG A 316 2.84 -0.78 8.78
CA ARG A 316 1.85 -1.85 8.90
C ARG A 316 2.51 -3.24 8.70
N PRO A 317 1.92 -4.32 9.22
CA PRO A 317 2.51 -5.65 9.12
C PRO A 317 2.43 -6.20 7.67
N THR A 318 3.58 -6.48 7.07
CA THR A 318 3.68 -7.17 5.78
C THR A 318 3.93 -8.66 5.99
N SER A 319 3.23 -9.54 5.24
CA SER A 319 3.35 -10.98 5.43
C SER A 319 4.75 -11.51 5.06
N ASN A 320 5.21 -12.54 5.78
CA ASN A 320 6.51 -13.17 5.52
C ASN A 320 6.61 -13.75 4.09
N ASP A 321 5.48 -14.17 3.49
CA ASP A 321 5.45 -14.66 2.11
C ASP A 321 5.66 -13.52 1.10
N ALA A 322 5.01 -12.37 1.28
CA ALA A 322 5.24 -11.18 0.44
C ALA A 322 6.70 -10.69 0.56
N ILE A 323 7.25 -10.67 1.78
CA ILE A 323 8.68 -10.40 2.05
C ILE A 323 9.56 -11.41 1.29
N SER A 324 9.24 -12.70 1.36
CA SER A 324 10.00 -13.76 0.68
C SER A 324 9.97 -13.61 -0.85
N LEU A 325 8.82 -13.26 -1.43
CA LEU A 325 8.65 -13.04 -2.86
C LEU A 325 9.47 -11.82 -3.34
N MET A 326 9.43 -10.72 -2.59
CA MET A 326 10.26 -9.53 -2.84
C MET A 326 11.76 -9.83 -2.72
N MET A 327 12.20 -10.57 -1.69
CA MET A 327 13.60 -10.98 -1.52
C MET A 327 14.10 -11.86 -2.68
N LYS A 328 13.24 -12.70 -3.24
CA LYS A 328 13.57 -13.57 -4.39
C LYS A 328 13.48 -12.84 -5.74
N GLY A 329 12.96 -11.61 -5.79
CA GLY A 329 12.63 -10.92 -7.05
C GLY A 329 11.52 -11.62 -7.86
N GLN A 330 10.65 -12.39 -7.19
CA GLN A 330 9.52 -13.09 -7.80
C GLN A 330 8.26 -12.23 -7.84
N ALA A 331 8.19 -11.20 -7.00
CA ALA A 331 7.14 -10.21 -6.99
C ALA A 331 7.72 -8.84 -6.59
N THR A 332 6.92 -7.79 -6.78
CA THR A 332 7.22 -6.43 -6.36
C THR A 332 6.05 -5.88 -5.53
N GLY A 333 6.31 -4.98 -4.57
CA GLY A 333 5.25 -4.40 -3.75
C GLY A 333 4.24 -3.56 -4.55
N LYS A 334 2.95 -3.63 -4.15
CA LYS A 334 1.83 -2.85 -4.70
C LYS A 334 2.04 -1.33 -4.52
N GLY A 335 1.44 -0.54 -5.40
CA GLY A 335 1.27 0.91 -5.29
C GLY A 335 -0.18 1.29 -5.01
N LEU A 336 -0.45 2.59 -4.86
CA LEU A 336 -1.77 3.14 -4.49
C LEU A 336 -2.89 2.79 -5.50
N GLU A 337 -2.52 2.56 -6.75
CA GLU A 337 -3.42 2.19 -7.84
C GLU A 337 -3.90 0.73 -7.78
N VAL A 338 -3.23 -0.14 -7.01
CA VAL A 338 -3.63 -1.55 -6.82
C VAL A 338 -4.36 -1.71 -5.49
N LYS A 339 -5.68 -1.88 -5.57
CA LYS A 339 -6.58 -1.99 -4.39
C LYS A 339 -6.99 -3.42 -4.04
N GLY A 340 -6.63 -4.39 -4.89
CA GLY A 340 -6.84 -5.82 -4.62
C GLY A 340 -6.09 -6.30 -3.37
N LYS A 341 -6.62 -7.34 -2.72
CA LYS A 341 -6.04 -7.87 -1.48
C LYS A 341 -5.18 -9.10 -1.73
N SER A 342 -4.06 -9.20 -1.02
CA SER A 342 -3.12 -10.33 -1.15
C SER A 342 -3.64 -11.58 -0.46
N ALA A 343 -3.44 -12.75 -1.06
CA ALA A 343 -3.81 -14.02 -0.45
C ALA A 343 -3.03 -14.24 0.87
N LYS A 344 -3.74 -14.72 1.90
CA LYS A 344 -3.21 -15.03 3.23
C LYS A 344 -2.62 -16.45 3.33
N CYS A 345 -2.95 -17.33 2.39
CA CYS A 345 -2.44 -18.70 2.34
C CYS A 345 -2.41 -19.25 0.90
N GLY A 346 -2.10 -20.55 0.77
CA GLY A 346 -2.08 -21.27 -0.51
C GLY A 346 -0.91 -20.93 -1.41
N ARG A 347 -0.97 -21.41 -2.66
CA ARG A 347 0.05 -21.23 -3.71
C ARG A 347 0.24 -19.76 -4.11
N LEU A 348 -0.77 -18.91 -3.88
CA LEU A 348 -0.71 -17.47 -4.15
C LEU A 348 -0.38 -16.62 -2.91
N SER A 349 -0.05 -17.22 -1.76
CA SER A 349 0.21 -16.47 -0.52
C SER A 349 1.19 -15.31 -0.71
N GLY A 350 0.83 -14.13 -0.24
CA GLY A 350 1.60 -12.89 -0.41
C GLY A 350 1.42 -12.16 -1.75
N LEU A 351 0.95 -12.84 -2.81
CA LEU A 351 0.55 -12.22 -4.09
C LEU A 351 -0.90 -11.73 -4.04
N ILE A 352 -1.28 -10.83 -4.94
CA ILE A 352 -2.67 -10.38 -5.14
C ILE A 352 -3.32 -11.22 -6.26
N PRO A 353 -4.27 -12.13 -5.96
CA PRO A 353 -5.06 -12.79 -7.00
C PRO A 353 -5.81 -11.76 -7.84
N PHE A 354 -5.83 -11.95 -9.17
CA PHE A 354 -6.67 -11.13 -10.05
C PHE A 354 -8.14 -11.51 -9.90
N ILE A 355 -8.41 -12.81 -9.73
CA ILE A 355 -9.74 -13.35 -9.45
C ILE A 355 -9.97 -13.42 -7.93
N GLN A 356 -10.70 -12.44 -7.39
CA GLN A 356 -11.01 -12.24 -5.96
C GLN A 356 -12.39 -12.83 -5.57
N ILE A 357 -13.06 -13.47 -6.51
CA ILE A 357 -14.28 -14.25 -6.28
C ILE A 357 -14.01 -15.74 -6.45
N TYR A 358 -14.75 -16.58 -5.72
CA TYR A 358 -14.75 -18.04 -5.89
C TYR A 358 -16.14 -18.67 -5.67
N GLU A 359 -17.16 -17.86 -5.36
CA GLU A 359 -18.54 -18.31 -5.32
C GLU A 359 -19.22 -17.99 -6.66
N GLU A 360 -19.86 -18.98 -7.29
CA GLU A 360 -20.50 -18.85 -8.60
C GLU A 360 -21.49 -17.68 -8.68
N ARG A 361 -22.31 -17.45 -7.63
CA ARG A 361 -23.25 -16.32 -7.55
C ARG A 361 -22.60 -14.94 -7.72
N HIS A 362 -21.30 -14.82 -7.40
CA HIS A 362 -20.57 -13.55 -7.49
C HIS A 362 -20.11 -13.20 -8.92
N LYS A 363 -20.19 -14.14 -9.86
CA LYS A 363 -19.89 -13.90 -11.29
C LYS A 363 -20.79 -12.81 -11.87
N ASN A 364 -22.10 -12.94 -11.68
CA ASN A 364 -23.09 -12.02 -12.24
C ASN A 364 -23.00 -10.61 -11.62
N ILE A 365 -22.68 -10.51 -10.32
CA ILE A 365 -22.47 -9.22 -9.64
C ILE A 365 -21.27 -8.47 -10.25
N CYS A 366 -20.19 -9.19 -10.58
CA CYS A 366 -19.00 -8.60 -11.20
C CYS A 366 -19.22 -8.26 -12.68
N LYS A 367 -20.06 -9.02 -13.39
CA LYS A 367 -20.41 -8.80 -14.81
C LYS A 367 -20.86 -7.35 -15.08
N LEU A 368 -21.67 -6.78 -14.17
CA LEU A 368 -22.13 -5.38 -14.23
C LEU A 368 -21.02 -4.32 -14.14
N GLY A 369 -19.85 -4.65 -13.60
CA GLY A 369 -18.73 -3.72 -13.43
C GLY A 369 -17.81 -3.61 -14.66
N LEU A 370 -18.08 -4.35 -15.73
CA LEU A 370 -17.19 -4.48 -16.90
C LEU A 370 -17.57 -3.55 -18.05
N GLN A 371 -16.58 -2.81 -18.55
CA GLN A 371 -16.78 -1.81 -19.59
C GLN A 371 -16.92 -2.47 -20.96
N THR A 372 -17.87 -2.00 -21.79
CA THR A 372 -18.07 -2.49 -23.17
C THR A 372 -16.84 -2.28 -24.05
N ASN A 373 -16.06 -1.25 -23.75
CA ASN A 373 -14.82 -0.84 -24.39
C ASN A 373 -13.57 -1.05 -23.52
N GLY A 374 -13.74 -1.69 -22.35
CA GLY A 374 -12.63 -1.99 -21.44
C GLY A 374 -11.72 -3.04 -22.08
N ARG A 375 -10.41 -2.83 -21.95
CA ARG A 375 -9.37 -3.75 -22.44
C ARG A 375 -8.36 -4.04 -21.34
N VAL A 376 -7.86 -5.27 -21.31
CA VAL A 376 -6.97 -5.79 -20.29
C VAL A 376 -5.73 -6.41 -20.92
N HIS A 377 -4.57 -6.01 -20.41
CA HIS A 377 -3.28 -6.63 -20.74
C HIS A 377 -3.09 -7.90 -19.89
N VAL A 378 -2.90 -9.05 -20.53
CA VAL A 378 -2.71 -10.35 -19.88
C VAL A 378 -1.39 -10.97 -20.36
N TYR A 379 -0.52 -11.33 -19.42
CA TYR A 379 0.82 -11.84 -19.69
C TYR A 379 1.01 -13.30 -19.23
N PHE A 380 1.80 -14.05 -19.99
CA PHE A 380 2.03 -15.48 -19.81
C PHE A 380 3.52 -15.80 -19.64
N LYS A 381 3.82 -16.94 -18.99
CA LYS A 381 5.19 -17.43 -18.80
C LYS A 381 5.92 -17.78 -20.10
N THR A 382 5.20 -18.25 -21.12
CA THR A 382 5.77 -18.73 -22.38
C THR A 382 4.92 -18.31 -23.58
N GLU A 383 5.54 -18.26 -24.74
CA GLU A 383 4.85 -18.04 -26.02
C GLU A 383 3.77 -19.10 -26.29
N SER A 384 4.06 -20.37 -25.99
CA SER A 384 3.09 -21.46 -26.18
C SER A 384 1.83 -21.29 -25.33
N LEU A 385 1.95 -20.77 -24.11
CA LEU A 385 0.79 -20.46 -23.25
C LEU A 385 0.02 -19.24 -23.78
N ARG A 386 0.72 -18.23 -24.31
CA ARG A 386 0.09 -17.07 -24.98
C ARG A 386 -0.74 -17.52 -26.18
N GLU A 387 -0.18 -18.33 -27.08
CA GLU A 387 -0.90 -18.76 -28.28
C GLU A 387 -2.10 -19.66 -27.95
N ALA A 388 -1.97 -20.57 -26.98
CA ALA A 388 -3.09 -21.38 -26.50
C ALA A 388 -4.19 -20.55 -25.80
N ALA A 389 -3.83 -19.43 -25.15
CA ALA A 389 -4.80 -18.46 -24.66
C ALA A 389 -5.54 -17.76 -25.82
N VAL A 390 -4.80 -17.30 -26.84
CA VAL A 390 -5.37 -16.62 -28.01
C VAL A 390 -6.37 -17.53 -28.73
N GLU A 391 -6.03 -18.79 -28.97
CA GLU A 391 -6.92 -19.76 -29.63
C GLU A 391 -8.26 -19.92 -28.88
N ARG A 392 -8.21 -20.10 -27.55
CA ARG A 392 -9.42 -20.21 -26.71
C ARG A 392 -10.22 -18.91 -26.64
N LEU A 393 -9.55 -17.75 -26.59
CA LEU A 393 -10.20 -16.44 -26.59
C LEU A 393 -10.84 -16.11 -27.95
N GLU A 394 -10.21 -16.49 -29.07
CA GLU A 394 -10.79 -16.36 -30.42
C GLU A 394 -12.01 -17.26 -30.60
N ALA A 395 -12.01 -18.47 -30.02
CA ALA A 395 -13.19 -19.34 -29.99
C ALA A 395 -14.33 -18.71 -29.17
N THR A 396 -14.03 -18.17 -27.99
CA THR A 396 -15.01 -17.48 -27.14
C THR A 396 -15.59 -16.25 -27.85
N THR A 397 -14.74 -15.43 -28.49
CA THR A 397 -15.13 -14.29 -29.32
C THR A 397 -16.14 -14.70 -30.40
N LYS A 398 -15.89 -15.79 -31.15
CA LYS A 398 -16.80 -16.27 -32.20
C LYS A 398 -18.17 -16.62 -31.64
N LEU A 399 -18.23 -17.27 -30.47
CA LEU A 399 -19.50 -17.59 -29.79
C LEU A 399 -20.25 -16.32 -29.34
N MET A 400 -19.55 -15.38 -28.70
CA MET A 400 -20.12 -14.10 -28.26
C MET A 400 -20.61 -13.20 -29.41
N MET A 401 -20.05 -13.34 -30.62
CA MET A 401 -20.53 -12.64 -31.82
C MET A 401 -21.75 -13.30 -32.47
N GLN A 402 -21.92 -14.62 -32.31
CA GLN A 402 -23.03 -15.38 -32.90
C GLN A 402 -24.30 -15.34 -32.06
N VAL A 403 -24.15 -15.27 -30.73
CA VAL A 403 -25.26 -15.28 -29.78
C VAL A 403 -25.28 -13.95 -29.03
N PRO A 404 -26.23 -13.05 -29.33
CA PRO A 404 -26.52 -11.91 -28.47
C PRO A 404 -26.90 -12.42 -27.08
N GLN A 405 -25.98 -12.28 -26.13
CA GLN A 405 -26.26 -12.63 -24.73
C GLN A 405 -27.10 -11.52 -24.11
N TYR A 406 -28.38 -11.84 -23.93
CA TYR A 406 -29.29 -11.14 -23.03
C TYR A 406 -29.23 -11.84 -21.68
N ASP A 407 -28.61 -11.20 -20.70
CA ASP A 407 -28.63 -11.69 -19.33
C ASP A 407 -29.87 -11.11 -18.63
N PRO A 408 -30.78 -11.94 -18.07
CA PRO A 408 -31.75 -11.46 -17.09
C PRO A 408 -30.99 -11.08 -15.83
N ILE A 409 -30.83 -9.77 -15.57
CA ILE A 409 -29.87 -9.30 -14.58
C ILE A 409 -30.39 -9.54 -13.15
N PHE A 410 -31.63 -9.08 -12.93
CA PHE A 410 -32.35 -9.09 -11.67
C PHE A 410 -33.83 -9.01 -11.99
N GLU A 411 -34.65 -9.74 -11.24
CA GLU A 411 -35.99 -9.27 -10.89
C GLU A 411 -35.79 -8.13 -9.88
N ASP A 412 -36.39 -6.97 -10.14
CA ASP A 412 -36.45 -5.90 -9.13
C ASP A 412 -37.50 -6.21 -8.04
N GLU A 413 -37.70 -5.30 -7.08
CA GLU A 413 -38.69 -5.49 -6.00
C GLU A 413 -40.14 -5.60 -6.52
N ASP A 414 -40.40 -5.15 -7.76
CA ASP A 414 -41.70 -5.22 -8.44
C ASP A 414 -41.81 -6.46 -9.38
N GLY A 415 -40.72 -7.22 -9.55
CA GLY A 415 -40.65 -8.43 -10.37
C GLY A 415 -40.36 -8.18 -11.87
N GLU A 416 -40.01 -6.97 -12.29
CA GLU A 416 -39.61 -6.71 -13.68
C GLU A 416 -38.17 -7.19 -13.92
N THR A 417 -38.00 -8.07 -14.91
CA THR A 417 -36.67 -8.54 -15.33
C THR A 417 -36.05 -7.52 -16.29
N MET A 418 -35.04 -6.78 -15.85
CA MET A 418 -34.22 -6.01 -16.79
C MET A 418 -33.27 -6.94 -17.56
N GLU A 419 -33.25 -6.81 -18.89
CA GLU A 419 -32.28 -7.48 -19.78
C GLU A 419 -31.03 -6.61 -19.96
N PHE A 420 -29.85 -7.15 -19.69
CA PHE A 420 -28.59 -6.50 -20.12
C PHE A 420 -28.17 -7.03 -21.48
N LEU A 421 -27.88 -6.12 -22.41
CA LEU A 421 -27.13 -6.49 -23.61
C LEU A 421 -25.64 -6.61 -23.25
N TRP A 422 -25.10 -7.83 -23.34
CA TRP A 422 -23.68 -8.10 -23.12
C TRP A 422 -22.79 -7.69 -24.31
N GLU A 423 -22.94 -6.44 -24.76
CA GLU A 423 -22.23 -5.87 -25.90
C GLU A 423 -20.71 -5.77 -25.65
N VAL A 424 -19.91 -6.01 -26.69
CA VAL A 424 -18.46 -5.75 -26.70
C VAL A 424 -18.17 -4.85 -27.89
N GLN A 425 -17.52 -3.70 -27.65
CA GLN A 425 -17.24 -2.74 -28.72
C GLN A 425 -16.11 -3.21 -29.66
N ASP A 426 -15.14 -3.94 -29.11
CA ASP A 426 -13.97 -4.42 -29.84
C ASP A 426 -13.59 -5.83 -29.37
N TYR A 427 -13.79 -6.81 -30.25
CA TYR A 427 -13.45 -8.21 -30.03
C TYR A 427 -11.98 -8.55 -30.38
N GLY A 428 -11.19 -7.56 -30.81
CA GLY A 428 -9.80 -7.74 -31.24
C GLY A 428 -8.89 -8.24 -30.12
N ILE A 429 -8.15 -9.31 -30.41
CA ILE A 429 -7.08 -9.85 -29.56
C ILE A 429 -5.75 -9.48 -30.20
N HIS A 430 -4.93 -8.68 -29.51
CA HIS A 430 -3.67 -8.17 -30.03
C HIS A 430 -2.51 -8.77 -29.25
N ARG A 431 -1.51 -9.33 -29.95
CA ARG A 431 -0.31 -9.90 -29.31
C ARG A 431 0.64 -8.77 -28.89
N LEU A 432 1.05 -8.77 -27.63
CA LEU A 432 2.03 -7.86 -27.05
C LEU A 432 3.39 -8.58 -26.98
N THR A 433 4.46 -7.88 -27.35
CA THR A 433 5.82 -8.44 -27.41
C THR A 433 6.89 -7.58 -26.73
N GLU A 434 6.57 -6.34 -26.34
CA GLU A 434 7.56 -5.39 -25.80
C GLU A 434 8.07 -5.76 -24.39
N SER A 435 7.18 -6.31 -23.55
CA SER A 435 7.43 -6.61 -22.13
C SER A 435 7.41 -8.12 -21.80
N GLY A 436 7.26 -8.98 -22.81
CA GLY A 436 7.14 -10.43 -22.66
C GLY A 436 6.09 -11.04 -23.58
N TYR A 437 5.55 -12.21 -23.21
CA TYR A 437 4.49 -12.89 -23.96
C TYR A 437 3.12 -12.41 -23.47
N GLY A 438 2.61 -11.31 -24.05
CA GLY A 438 1.34 -10.72 -23.62
C GLY A 438 0.26 -10.72 -24.70
N ILE A 439 -0.98 -10.49 -24.27
CA ILE A 439 -2.09 -10.11 -25.13
C ILE A 439 -2.77 -8.87 -24.56
N ASP A 440 -3.38 -8.09 -25.43
CA ASP A 440 -4.37 -7.09 -25.12
C ASP A 440 -5.72 -7.58 -25.68
N VAL A 441 -6.75 -7.63 -24.84
CA VAL A 441 -8.05 -8.25 -25.11
C VAL A 441 -9.16 -7.50 -24.39
N SER A 442 -10.39 -7.52 -24.91
CA SER A 442 -11.56 -6.97 -24.21
C SER A 442 -11.75 -7.59 -22.81
N GLU A 443 -12.05 -6.76 -21.82
CA GLU A 443 -12.42 -7.19 -20.46
C GLU A 443 -13.56 -8.21 -20.46
N ARG A 444 -14.58 -7.99 -21.31
CA ARG A 444 -15.78 -8.86 -21.36
C ARG A 444 -15.47 -10.21 -21.99
N VAL A 445 -14.65 -10.24 -23.05
CA VAL A 445 -14.17 -11.51 -23.66
C VAL A 445 -13.28 -12.28 -22.69
N PHE A 446 -12.34 -11.60 -22.03
CA PHE A 446 -11.49 -12.20 -21.01
C PHE A 446 -12.31 -12.77 -19.84
N TYR A 447 -13.27 -12.00 -19.33
CA TYR A 447 -14.11 -12.43 -18.22
C TYR A 447 -15.05 -13.58 -18.59
N GLN A 448 -15.61 -13.59 -19.81
CA GLN A 448 -16.40 -14.71 -20.31
C GLN A 448 -15.55 -16.00 -20.29
N ALA A 449 -14.43 -16.00 -21.02
CA ALA A 449 -13.60 -17.19 -21.21
C ALA A 449 -12.94 -17.72 -19.92
N CYS A 450 -12.54 -16.82 -19.02
CA CYS A 450 -11.76 -17.17 -17.83
C CYS A 450 -12.60 -17.30 -16.57
N VAL A 451 -13.77 -16.66 -16.49
CA VAL A 451 -14.57 -16.58 -15.26
C VAL A 451 -15.96 -17.15 -15.46
N ILE A 452 -16.72 -16.76 -16.49
CA ILE A 452 -18.06 -17.33 -16.71
C ILE A 452 -17.95 -18.81 -17.08
N ASP A 453 -17.15 -19.11 -18.10
CA ASP A 453 -17.05 -20.44 -18.73
C ASP A 453 -16.17 -21.45 -17.95
N GLN A 454 -15.66 -21.08 -16.76
CA GLN A 454 -14.78 -21.89 -15.93
C GLN A 454 -15.31 -22.03 -14.51
N ASP A 455 -14.99 -23.13 -13.82
CA ASP A 455 -15.14 -23.22 -12.37
C ASP A 455 -14.12 -22.27 -11.69
N ILE A 456 -14.61 -21.36 -10.84
CA ILE A 456 -13.77 -20.43 -10.06
C ILE A 456 -13.60 -20.86 -8.59
N SER A 457 -14.13 -22.02 -8.20
CA SER A 457 -13.99 -22.55 -6.86
C SER A 457 -12.51 -22.66 -6.46
N ARG A 458 -12.25 -22.54 -5.15
CA ARG A 458 -10.91 -22.58 -4.57
C ARG A 458 -10.89 -23.60 -3.45
N THR A 459 -10.07 -24.64 -3.60
CA THR A 459 -9.88 -25.72 -2.63
C THR A 459 -8.41 -26.08 -2.54
N GLY A 460 -7.92 -26.46 -1.35
CA GLY A 460 -6.56 -26.96 -1.17
C GLY A 460 -5.51 -25.89 -1.42
N ASP A 461 -4.54 -26.12 -2.32
CA ASP A 461 -3.47 -25.16 -2.59
C ASP A 461 -3.92 -23.90 -3.33
N LEU A 462 -5.14 -23.88 -3.87
CA LEU A 462 -5.73 -22.72 -4.57
C LEU A 462 -6.55 -21.80 -3.65
N GLU A 463 -6.74 -22.18 -2.39
CA GLU A 463 -7.32 -21.31 -1.35
C GLU A 463 -6.46 -20.07 -1.12
N THR A 464 -7.12 -18.96 -0.79
CA THR A 464 -6.47 -17.65 -0.56
C THR A 464 -6.56 -17.19 0.89
N GLY A 465 -7.28 -17.90 1.75
CA GLY A 465 -7.54 -17.46 3.13
C GLY A 465 -8.37 -16.17 3.20
N ARG A 466 -9.17 -15.90 2.17
CA ARG A 466 -10.07 -14.74 2.06
C ARG A 466 -11.46 -15.19 1.68
N GLN A 467 -12.45 -14.37 2.03
CA GLN A 467 -13.83 -14.52 1.57
C GLN A 467 -13.98 -14.06 0.11
N SER A 468 -14.99 -14.57 -0.59
CA SER A 468 -15.26 -14.22 -1.98
C SER A 468 -15.89 -12.83 -2.05
N GLU A 469 -15.24 -11.87 -2.71
CA GLU A 469 -15.63 -10.46 -2.60
C GLU A 469 -15.72 -9.75 -3.97
N PRO A 470 -16.94 -9.55 -4.51
CA PRO A 470 -17.17 -8.84 -5.77
C PRO A 470 -16.61 -7.41 -5.83
N ASN A 471 -16.45 -6.76 -4.68
CA ASN A 471 -15.82 -5.45 -4.59
C ASN A 471 -14.34 -5.55 -5.02
N PHE A 472 -13.53 -6.33 -4.31
CA PHE A 472 -12.11 -6.52 -4.65
C PHE A 472 -11.89 -7.01 -6.10
N GLN A 473 -12.85 -7.74 -6.69
CA GLN A 473 -12.79 -8.10 -8.11
C GLN A 473 -12.88 -6.88 -9.03
N ALA A 474 -13.89 -6.01 -8.83
CA ALA A 474 -14.05 -4.82 -9.66
C ALA A 474 -12.95 -3.77 -9.40
N MET A 475 -12.34 -3.76 -8.20
CA MET A 475 -11.11 -3.01 -7.94
C MET A 475 -9.95 -3.44 -8.82
N ASN A 476 -9.70 -4.75 -8.97
CA ASN A 476 -8.62 -5.25 -9.82
C ASN A 476 -8.78 -4.81 -11.29
N PHE A 477 -10.02 -4.80 -11.81
CA PHE A 477 -10.32 -4.23 -13.14
C PHE A 477 -10.10 -2.72 -13.20
N ASP A 478 -10.54 -1.97 -12.17
CA ASP A 478 -10.28 -0.53 -12.09
C ASP A 478 -8.79 -0.20 -12.03
N SER A 479 -7.98 -1.01 -11.35
CA SER A 479 -6.51 -0.89 -11.35
C SER A 479 -5.92 -1.07 -12.76
N THR A 480 -6.38 -2.05 -13.54
CA THR A 480 -5.91 -2.25 -14.94
C THR A 480 -6.32 -1.12 -15.89
N ARG A 481 -7.43 -0.42 -15.62
CA ARG A 481 -7.90 0.74 -16.39
C ARG A 481 -7.14 2.04 -16.08
N SER A 482 -6.55 2.16 -14.89
CA SER A 482 -6.08 3.45 -14.34
C SER A 482 -4.71 3.94 -14.87
N TYR A 483 -4.20 3.38 -15.96
CA TYR A 483 -2.87 3.73 -16.46
C TYR A 483 -2.81 5.07 -17.20
N ALA A 484 -2.28 6.09 -16.53
CA ALA A 484 -2.13 7.45 -17.06
C ALA A 484 -0.84 7.68 -17.91
N GLY A 485 -0.15 6.63 -18.34
CA GLY A 485 1.10 6.74 -19.12
C GLY A 485 2.36 7.05 -18.30
N ILE A 486 2.26 7.15 -16.97
CA ILE A 486 3.36 7.46 -16.05
C ILE A 486 3.42 6.38 -14.95
N GLY A 487 4.62 5.83 -14.71
CA GLY A 487 4.83 4.77 -13.72
C GLY A 487 4.58 3.37 -14.28
N PRO A 488 4.48 2.35 -13.40
CA PRO A 488 4.16 0.99 -13.81
C PRO A 488 2.72 0.90 -14.31
N ARG A 489 2.46 0.05 -15.31
CA ARG A 489 1.09 -0.28 -15.73
C ARG A 489 0.61 -1.52 -14.98
N THR A 490 -0.54 -1.44 -14.33
CA THR A 490 -1.19 -2.63 -13.76
C THR A 490 -1.71 -3.53 -14.87
N VAL A 491 -1.34 -4.81 -14.84
CA VAL A 491 -1.68 -5.84 -15.82
C VAL A 491 -2.05 -7.15 -15.11
N VAL A 492 -2.54 -8.13 -15.86
CA VAL A 492 -2.83 -9.48 -15.36
C VAL A 492 -1.68 -10.41 -15.76
N TYR A 493 -1.30 -11.34 -14.88
CA TYR A 493 -0.27 -12.35 -15.15
C TYR A 493 -0.77 -13.75 -14.80
N GLN A 494 -0.62 -14.70 -15.73
CA GLN A 494 -0.95 -16.11 -15.50
C GLN A 494 0.25 -16.83 -14.85
N THR A 495 0.03 -17.41 -13.67
CA THR A 495 1.07 -18.15 -12.92
C THR A 495 1.03 -19.66 -13.13
N ASP A 496 -0.04 -20.22 -13.70
CA ASP A 496 -0.07 -21.63 -14.10
C ASP A 496 0.88 -21.90 -15.29
N GLU A 497 1.28 -23.15 -15.45
CA GLU A 497 2.26 -23.60 -16.45
C GLU A 497 1.66 -24.56 -17.47
N VAL A 498 0.40 -24.95 -17.27
CA VAL A 498 -0.32 -25.94 -18.08
C VAL A 498 -1.56 -25.33 -18.71
N ASP A 499 -2.45 -24.72 -17.92
CA ASP A 499 -3.67 -24.08 -18.42
C ASP A 499 -3.53 -22.55 -18.45
N PRO A 500 -3.48 -21.92 -19.64
CA PRO A 500 -3.28 -20.48 -19.72
C PRO A 500 -4.49 -19.66 -19.26
N LEU A 501 -5.71 -20.22 -19.24
CA LEU A 501 -6.94 -19.48 -18.87
C LEU A 501 -7.49 -19.86 -17.49
N LYS A 502 -6.73 -20.62 -16.69
CA LYS A 502 -7.14 -21.04 -15.34
C LYS A 502 -7.40 -19.84 -14.42
N PRO A 503 -8.62 -19.65 -13.88
CA PRO A 503 -8.98 -18.47 -13.11
C PRO A 503 -8.22 -18.31 -11.80
N GLN A 504 -8.04 -19.41 -11.06
CA GLN A 504 -7.54 -19.40 -9.68
C GLN A 504 -6.10 -18.88 -9.57
N THR A 505 -5.34 -18.92 -10.67
CA THR A 505 -3.90 -18.68 -10.77
C THR A 505 -3.51 -17.37 -11.47
N PHE A 506 -4.47 -16.58 -11.95
CA PHE A 506 -4.20 -15.20 -12.37
C PHE A 506 -3.88 -14.31 -11.17
N VAL A 507 -2.85 -13.48 -11.30
CA VAL A 507 -2.44 -12.48 -10.30
C VAL A 507 -2.37 -11.09 -10.92
N VAL A 508 -2.54 -10.06 -10.10
CA VAL A 508 -2.19 -8.69 -10.47
C VAL A 508 -0.67 -8.60 -10.63
N ALA A 509 -0.22 -7.91 -11.66
CA ALA A 509 1.19 -7.70 -11.99
C ALA A 509 1.43 -6.25 -12.43
N TYR A 510 2.70 -5.84 -12.45
CA TYR A 510 3.13 -4.61 -13.11
C TYR A 510 3.90 -4.92 -14.39
N GLU A 511 3.50 -4.26 -15.47
CA GLU A 511 4.33 -4.00 -16.64
C GLU A 511 5.17 -2.76 -16.36
N GLU A 512 6.46 -2.97 -16.07
CA GLU A 512 7.43 -1.92 -15.71
C GLU A 512 8.80 -2.25 -16.33
N ASN A 513 9.49 -1.27 -16.92
CA ASN A 513 10.84 -1.42 -17.50
C ASN A 513 11.00 -2.59 -18.50
N LYS A 514 10.01 -2.83 -19.36
CA LYS A 514 9.94 -3.97 -20.32
C LYS A 514 9.98 -5.36 -19.64
N THR A 515 9.51 -5.42 -18.41
CA THR A 515 9.36 -6.67 -17.65
C THR A 515 8.00 -6.71 -16.99
N VAL A 516 7.46 -7.92 -16.79
CA VAL A 516 6.22 -8.13 -16.06
C VAL A 516 6.52 -8.87 -14.76
N ALA A 517 6.15 -8.27 -13.63
CA ALA A 517 6.38 -8.82 -12.30
C ALA A 517 5.06 -8.88 -11.51
N PRO A 518 4.69 -10.04 -10.95
CA PRO A 518 3.56 -10.15 -10.02
C PRO A 518 3.63 -9.14 -8.87
N VAL A 519 2.47 -8.71 -8.40
CA VAL A 519 2.35 -7.78 -7.27
C VAL A 519 2.13 -8.54 -5.96
N ALA A 520 2.92 -8.16 -4.96
CA ALA A 520 2.79 -8.59 -3.57
C ALA A 520 2.40 -7.42 -2.65
N SER A 521 2.06 -7.70 -1.40
CA SER A 521 1.96 -6.64 -0.37
C SER A 521 3.30 -5.92 -0.19
N ASP A 522 3.28 -4.59 -0.25
CA ASP A 522 4.39 -3.73 0.14
C ASP A 522 4.35 -3.44 1.65
N PHE A 523 5.14 -2.45 2.09
CA PHE A 523 5.14 -1.94 3.45
C PHE A 523 4.42 -0.59 3.47
N ASP A 524 3.17 -0.57 3.92
CA ASP A 524 2.43 0.68 4.15
C ASP A 524 3.11 1.44 5.31
N CYS A 525 3.67 2.63 5.06
CA CYS A 525 4.36 3.42 6.09
C CYS A 525 3.34 4.07 7.04
N PHE A 526 3.48 3.84 8.35
CA PHE A 526 2.61 4.43 9.37
C PHE A 526 3.10 5.84 9.74
N THR A 527 4.33 5.94 10.28
CA THR A 527 5.01 7.22 10.53
C THR A 527 6.52 7.06 10.55
N VAL A 528 7.26 8.17 10.40
CA VAL A 528 8.73 8.22 10.46
C VAL A 528 9.15 9.21 11.54
N GLY A 529 9.94 8.76 12.49
CA GLY A 529 10.53 9.60 13.52
C GLY A 529 11.99 9.89 13.25
N THR A 530 12.40 11.15 13.35
CA THR A 530 13.77 11.57 13.10
C THR A 530 14.31 12.44 14.23
N ARG A 531 15.62 12.41 14.45
CA ARG A 531 16.34 13.34 15.33
C ARG A 531 17.37 14.07 14.49
N GLY A 532 17.45 15.40 14.64
CA GLY A 532 18.39 16.24 13.90
C GLY A 532 17.98 16.59 12.46
N VAL A 533 16.80 16.16 12.01
CA VAL A 533 16.16 16.68 10.79
C VAL A 533 15.25 17.85 11.19
N ILE A 534 15.20 18.89 10.36
CA ILE A 534 14.38 20.08 10.59
C ILE A 534 13.20 20.08 9.62
N TYR A 535 12.00 20.30 10.17
CA TYR A 535 10.75 20.48 9.43
C TYR A 535 10.29 21.92 9.69
N ASP A 536 10.57 22.79 8.72
CA ASP A 536 10.39 24.24 8.79
C ASP A 536 9.72 24.85 7.55
N GLU A 537 9.49 24.03 6.52
CA GLU A 537 8.64 24.37 5.38
C GLU A 537 7.17 24.12 5.77
N PRO A 538 6.25 25.07 5.57
CA PRO A 538 4.84 24.87 5.94
C PRO A 538 4.18 23.80 5.05
N MET A 539 3.19 23.11 5.61
CA MET A 539 2.29 22.29 4.81
C MET A 539 1.47 23.13 3.83
N ASP A 540 1.05 22.50 2.73
CA ASP A 540 0.13 23.09 1.77
C ASP A 540 -1.22 23.44 2.45
N VAL A 541 -1.77 24.60 2.10
CA VAL A 541 -2.99 25.14 2.74
C VAL A 541 -4.19 24.21 2.50
N GLU A 542 -4.31 23.60 1.32
CA GLU A 542 -5.39 22.66 1.03
C GLU A 542 -5.26 21.40 1.91
N GLN A 543 -4.05 20.91 2.16
CA GLN A 543 -3.83 19.80 3.10
C GLN A 543 -4.21 20.17 4.54
N VAL A 544 -3.98 21.41 4.97
CA VAL A 544 -4.40 21.90 6.30
C VAL A 544 -5.93 21.99 6.40
N GLU A 545 -6.62 22.47 5.37
CA GLU A 545 -8.10 22.47 5.33
C GLU A 545 -8.69 21.06 5.21
N LEU A 546 -8.02 20.13 4.53
CA LEU A 546 -8.38 18.70 4.53
C LEU A 546 -8.23 18.08 5.93
N MET A 547 -7.18 18.45 6.66
CA MET A 547 -6.97 18.00 8.03
C MET A 547 -8.07 18.51 8.97
N LYS A 548 -8.48 19.78 8.86
CA LYS A 548 -9.61 20.33 9.62
C LYS A 548 -10.90 19.60 9.32
N TRP A 549 -11.23 19.45 8.04
CA TRP A 549 -12.42 18.70 7.60
C TRP A 549 -12.41 17.27 8.13
N MET A 550 -11.25 16.62 8.15
CA MET A 550 -11.12 15.29 8.73
C MET A 550 -11.50 15.34 10.21
N ILE A 551 -10.93 16.26 11.00
CA ILE A 551 -11.24 16.40 12.44
C ILE A 551 -12.72 16.71 12.70
N GLU A 552 -13.34 17.62 11.94
CA GLU A 552 -14.78 17.93 12.00
C GLU A 552 -15.65 16.69 11.71
N SER A 553 -15.21 15.86 10.76
CA SER A 553 -15.90 14.62 10.41
C SER A 553 -15.75 13.56 11.50
N ILE A 554 -14.60 13.54 12.20
CA ILE A 554 -14.40 12.66 13.37
C ILE A 554 -15.31 13.09 14.52
N ASP A 555 -15.44 14.39 14.79
CA ASP A 555 -16.38 14.91 15.80
C ASP A 555 -17.82 14.45 15.52
N THR A 556 -18.24 14.54 14.25
CA THR A 556 -19.56 14.09 13.79
C THR A 556 -19.76 12.58 14.00
N ILE A 557 -18.74 11.75 13.73
CA ILE A 557 -18.80 10.30 13.94
C ILE A 557 -18.87 9.95 15.44
N LEU A 558 -18.16 10.70 16.29
CA LEU A 558 -18.12 10.45 17.73
C LEU A 558 -19.37 10.96 18.47
N ASP A 559 -20.16 11.85 17.86
CA ASP A 559 -21.51 12.22 18.29
C ASP A 559 -22.57 11.15 18.00
N GLU A 560 -22.32 10.24 17.06
CA GLU A 560 -23.27 9.16 16.77
C GLU A 560 -23.33 8.16 17.94
N PRO A 561 -24.52 7.61 18.26
CA PRO A 561 -24.65 6.62 19.31
C PRO A 561 -23.81 5.38 18.97
N ILE A 562 -23.18 4.83 20.01
CA ILE A 562 -22.36 3.61 19.94
C ILE A 562 -23.15 2.50 19.22
N SER A 563 -22.56 1.95 18.17
CA SER A 563 -23.13 0.84 17.40
C SER A 563 -22.06 -0.19 17.01
N ASP A 564 -22.47 -1.34 16.51
CA ASP A 564 -21.58 -2.43 16.06
C ASP A 564 -20.86 -2.13 14.73
N ARG A 565 -20.95 -0.90 14.20
CA ARG A 565 -20.31 -0.49 12.94
C ARG A 565 -18.81 -0.24 13.14
N SER A 566 -17.99 -0.68 12.17
CA SER A 566 -16.56 -0.38 12.15
C SER A 566 -16.27 1.08 11.80
N TRP A 567 -15.07 1.58 12.13
CA TRP A 567 -14.63 2.93 11.78
C TRP A 567 -14.79 3.24 10.29
N ALA A 568 -14.39 2.30 9.43
CA ALA A 568 -14.52 2.45 7.99
C ALA A 568 -15.98 2.62 7.54
N SER A 569 -16.92 1.94 8.19
CA SER A 569 -18.35 2.09 7.89
C SER A 569 -18.89 3.47 8.26
N TYR A 570 -18.42 4.11 9.32
CA TYR A 570 -18.77 5.49 9.64
C TYR A 570 -18.08 6.50 8.71
N TRP A 571 -16.77 6.30 8.45
CA TRP A 571 -16.02 7.12 7.50
C TRP A 571 -16.61 7.07 6.08
N PHE A 572 -17.28 5.97 5.74
CA PHE A 572 -18.03 5.83 4.50
C PHE A 572 -19.11 6.91 4.32
N ASP A 573 -19.95 7.10 5.34
CA ASP A 573 -21.10 8.01 5.27
C ASP A 573 -20.65 9.46 5.27
N VAL A 574 -19.53 9.78 5.94
CA VAL A 574 -18.78 11.04 5.75
C VAL A 574 -18.41 11.25 4.28
N LEU A 575 -17.85 10.24 3.61
CA LEU A 575 -17.44 10.36 2.20
C LEU A 575 -18.64 10.39 1.21
N ASP A 576 -19.78 9.79 1.56
CA ASP A 576 -21.01 9.75 0.76
C ASP A 576 -21.93 10.96 0.97
N SER A 577 -21.79 11.65 2.10
CA SER A 577 -22.40 12.96 2.38
C SER A 577 -21.50 14.14 1.99
N SER A 578 -20.17 13.97 1.97
CA SER A 578 -19.23 15.01 1.54
C SER A 578 -19.49 15.48 0.11
N ASP A 579 -19.64 16.79 -0.02
CA ASP A 579 -19.92 17.45 -1.30
C ASP A 579 -18.73 17.28 -2.26
N GLU A 580 -18.98 17.13 -3.57
CA GLU A 580 -17.93 16.85 -4.57
C GLU A 580 -16.87 17.98 -4.70
N ARG A 581 -17.06 19.08 -3.95
CA ARG A 581 -16.24 20.30 -3.93
C ARG A 581 -14.96 20.20 -3.08
N LYS A 582 -14.77 19.19 -2.24
CA LYS A 582 -13.50 18.95 -1.49
C LYS A 582 -12.56 17.93 -2.16
N LYS A 583 -12.56 17.86 -3.50
CA LYS A 583 -11.59 17.05 -4.27
C LYS A 583 -10.23 17.73 -4.35
N ILE A 584 -9.48 17.64 -3.27
CA ILE A 584 -8.04 17.88 -3.32
C ILE A 584 -7.42 16.67 -4.02
N ASP A 585 -6.66 16.93 -5.08
CA ASP A 585 -5.96 15.89 -5.82
C ASP A 585 -4.85 15.33 -4.93
N MET A 586 -4.88 14.02 -4.74
CA MET A 586 -3.88 13.33 -3.93
C MET A 586 -2.54 13.35 -4.69
N PRO A 587 -1.44 13.87 -4.11
CA PRO A 587 -0.15 13.84 -4.76
C PRO A 587 0.30 12.41 -5.07
N ARG A 588 1.23 12.25 -6.02
CA ARG A 588 1.65 10.94 -6.56
C ARG A 588 2.02 9.92 -5.47
N PHE A 589 2.66 10.36 -4.40
CA PHE A 589 3.07 9.52 -3.27
C PHE A 589 2.22 9.75 -2.01
N GLY A 590 1.01 10.30 -2.14
CA GLY A 590 0.17 10.70 -1.01
C GLY A 590 0.55 12.08 -0.45
N PHE A 591 -0.17 12.49 0.60
CA PHE A 591 0.03 13.77 1.29
C PHE A 591 1.29 13.77 2.18
N GLY A 592 1.71 14.96 2.62
CA GLY A 592 2.95 15.13 3.38
C GLY A 592 3.38 16.59 3.46
N ASP A 593 4.08 16.95 4.53
CA ASP A 593 4.91 18.17 4.53
C ASP A 593 6.03 18.05 3.46
N PRO A 594 6.58 19.16 2.95
CA PRO A 594 7.57 19.13 1.87
C PRO A 594 8.80 18.25 2.14
N LYS A 595 9.24 18.14 3.41
CA LYS A 595 10.40 17.32 3.78
C LYS A 595 10.04 15.84 3.83
N SER A 596 8.93 15.50 4.50
CA SER A 596 8.42 14.12 4.58
C SER A 596 8.10 13.57 3.20
N TYR A 597 7.49 14.38 2.32
CA TYR A 597 7.21 13.99 0.93
C TYR A 597 8.49 13.67 0.16
N GLN A 598 9.52 14.53 0.21
CA GLN A 598 10.81 14.29 -0.46
C GLN A 598 11.55 13.05 0.08
N ILE A 599 11.42 12.75 1.38
CA ILE A 599 11.97 11.53 1.98
C ILE A 599 11.23 10.28 1.44
N MET A 600 9.90 10.31 1.37
CA MET A 600 9.14 9.17 0.88
C MET A 600 9.29 8.98 -0.64
N GLU A 601 9.34 10.05 -1.44
CA GLU A 601 9.70 9.99 -2.86
C GLU A 601 11.06 9.34 -3.09
N GLY A 602 12.07 9.72 -2.28
CA GLY A 602 13.40 9.12 -2.33
C GLY A 602 13.41 7.63 -1.94
N ALA A 603 12.55 7.23 -1.00
CA ALA A 603 12.36 5.82 -0.64
C ALA A 603 11.75 5.06 -1.83
N VAL A 604 10.58 5.47 -2.30
CA VAL A 604 9.84 4.83 -3.41
C VAL A 604 10.72 4.68 -4.64
N THR A 605 11.46 5.74 -4.99
CA THR A 605 12.41 5.72 -6.12
C THR A 605 13.51 4.67 -5.92
N ARG A 606 14.12 4.57 -4.72
CA ARG A 606 15.13 3.55 -4.42
C ARG A 606 14.56 2.13 -4.49
N PHE A 607 13.36 1.88 -3.95
CA PHE A 607 12.75 0.55 -3.95
C PHE A 607 12.25 0.10 -5.32
N ALA A 608 11.80 1.03 -6.17
CA ALA A 608 11.53 0.77 -7.59
C ALA A 608 12.83 0.38 -8.34
N HIS A 609 13.93 1.14 -8.16
CA HIS A 609 15.22 0.80 -8.76
C HIS A 609 15.79 -0.55 -8.27
N ASN A 610 15.57 -0.90 -7.01
CA ASN A 610 15.93 -2.21 -6.45
C ASN A 610 15.03 -3.36 -6.93
N LYS A 611 14.00 -3.08 -7.74
CA LYS A 611 13.01 -4.01 -8.30
C LYS A 611 12.12 -4.77 -7.29
N ASN A 612 12.27 -4.54 -5.99
CA ASN A 612 11.39 -5.13 -4.98
C ASN A 612 10.14 -4.30 -4.69
N GLY A 613 10.15 -2.99 -4.98
CA GLY A 613 8.98 -2.12 -4.79
C GLY A 613 8.46 -2.09 -3.34
N ALA A 614 9.31 -2.36 -2.35
CA ALA A 614 8.87 -2.59 -0.97
C ALA A 614 8.21 -1.39 -0.28
N VAL A 615 8.42 -0.18 -0.79
CA VAL A 615 7.71 1.04 -0.37
C VAL A 615 7.27 1.73 -1.66
N ARG A 616 5.97 1.98 -1.83
CA ARG A 616 5.43 2.59 -3.05
C ARG A 616 4.63 3.88 -2.82
N HIS A 617 4.40 4.28 -1.56
CA HIS A 617 3.76 5.54 -1.20
C HIS A 617 4.28 6.14 0.12
N GLY A 618 3.78 7.34 0.44
CA GLY A 618 4.05 8.09 1.67
C GLY A 618 3.35 7.55 2.91
N ALA A 619 3.49 8.29 4.01
CA ALA A 619 3.11 7.81 5.34
C ALA A 619 1.66 8.14 5.73
N GLU A 620 1.02 7.19 6.42
CA GLU A 620 -0.38 7.23 6.85
C GLU A 620 -0.69 8.33 7.87
N CYS A 621 0.31 8.82 8.59
CA CYS A 621 0.20 10.02 9.42
C CYS A 621 -0.31 11.26 8.65
N PHE A 622 -0.16 11.29 7.32
CA PHE A 622 -0.69 12.33 6.44
C PHE A 622 -1.96 11.91 5.66
N ASN A 623 -2.47 10.69 5.84
CA ASN A 623 -3.65 10.21 5.12
C ASN A 623 -4.96 10.78 5.73
N TYR A 624 -5.25 12.04 5.41
CA TYR A 624 -6.43 12.77 5.92
C TYR A 624 -7.73 12.44 5.18
N LYS A 625 -7.62 11.93 3.94
CA LYS A 625 -8.79 11.58 3.10
C LYS A 625 -9.43 10.26 3.55
N PHE A 626 -8.60 9.34 4.02
CA PHE A 626 -9.00 7.99 4.38
C PHE A 626 -8.25 7.48 5.64
N PRO A 627 -8.39 8.13 6.81
CA PRO A 627 -7.79 7.66 8.05
C PRO A 627 -8.27 6.23 8.40
N GLN A 628 -7.34 5.35 8.77
CA GLN A 628 -7.57 3.92 8.96
C GLN A 628 -7.62 3.52 10.45
N GLU A 629 -8.06 2.29 10.72
CA GLU A 629 -7.91 1.66 12.03
C GLU A 629 -6.46 1.21 12.25
N ILE A 630 -5.96 1.35 13.48
CA ILE A 630 -4.60 0.95 13.83
C ILE A 630 -4.55 -0.57 13.98
N ASP A 631 -3.59 -1.22 13.32
CA ASP A 631 -3.37 -2.67 13.42
C ASP A 631 -3.00 -3.10 14.85
N ASP A 632 -3.38 -4.32 15.23
CA ASP A 632 -3.06 -4.89 16.55
C ASP A 632 -1.54 -5.03 16.78
N LYS A 633 -0.74 -5.03 15.71
CA LYS A 633 0.73 -4.94 15.74
C LYS A 633 1.25 -4.11 14.58
N LEU A 634 2.22 -3.25 14.87
CA LEU A 634 2.96 -2.44 13.90
C LEU A 634 4.45 -2.83 13.92
N LEU A 635 5.11 -2.77 12.78
CA LEU A 635 6.54 -3.05 12.63
C LEU A 635 7.35 -1.77 12.88
N VAL A 636 8.10 -1.73 13.97
CA VAL A 636 9.08 -0.66 14.23
C VAL A 636 10.43 -1.08 13.67
N ILE A 637 11.09 -0.18 12.94
CA ILE A 637 12.43 -0.34 12.37
C ILE A 637 13.30 0.84 12.85
N ALA A 638 14.41 0.56 13.53
CA ALA A 638 15.29 1.55 14.14
C ALA A 638 16.76 1.06 14.21
N ASP A 639 17.66 1.88 14.73
CA ASP A 639 19.07 1.53 14.87
C ASP A 639 19.32 0.35 15.83
N TYR A 640 20.37 -0.42 15.54
CA TYR A 640 20.73 -1.65 16.27
C TYR A 640 20.86 -1.41 17.79
N GLY A 641 20.10 -2.17 18.57
CA GLY A 641 20.06 -2.07 20.03
C GLY A 641 19.16 -0.95 20.58
N GLU A 642 18.49 -0.15 19.75
CA GLU A 642 17.60 0.92 20.23
C GLU A 642 16.18 0.47 20.61
N ILE A 643 15.75 -0.74 20.19
CA ILE A 643 14.37 -1.21 20.38
C ILE A 643 14.22 -2.02 21.67
N ASP A 644 15.01 -3.08 21.81
CA ASP A 644 14.94 -4.05 22.91
C ASP A 644 16.34 -4.45 23.42
N GLY A 645 17.37 -3.69 23.05
CA GLY A 645 18.78 -4.02 23.31
C GLY A 645 19.34 -5.17 22.46
N THR A 646 18.53 -5.83 21.62
CA THR A 646 19.00 -6.93 20.75
C THR A 646 19.69 -6.39 19.49
N ASN A 647 20.43 -7.27 18.80
CA ASN A 647 21.09 -6.94 17.54
C ASN A 647 20.15 -7.01 16.32
N ARG A 648 18.85 -6.79 16.50
CA ARG A 648 17.84 -6.73 15.42
C ARG A 648 17.43 -5.28 15.20
N PRO A 649 17.40 -4.78 13.95
CA PRO A 649 16.99 -3.40 13.66
C PRO A 649 15.46 -3.26 13.55
N PHE A 650 14.68 -4.28 13.92
CA PHE A 650 13.23 -4.24 13.87
C PHE A 650 12.54 -5.12 14.94
N LYS A 651 11.32 -4.73 15.33
CA LYS A 651 10.43 -5.47 16.25
C LYS A 651 8.97 -5.18 15.89
N TYR A 652 8.09 -6.17 15.97
CA TYR A 652 6.64 -5.95 15.99
C TYR A 652 6.20 -5.52 17.40
N MET A 653 5.47 -4.41 17.48
CA MET A 653 4.95 -3.83 18.73
C MET A 653 3.43 -3.70 18.66
N THR A 654 2.75 -3.96 19.77
CA THR A 654 1.36 -3.53 19.96
C THR A 654 1.24 -1.99 19.98
N PRO A 655 0.05 -1.40 19.75
CA PRO A 655 -0.15 0.04 19.87
C PRO A 655 0.32 0.63 21.20
N SER A 656 0.10 -0.08 22.32
CA SER A 656 0.57 0.36 23.65
C SER A 656 2.10 0.34 23.77
N GLU A 657 2.77 -0.72 23.34
CA GLU A 657 4.24 -0.77 23.30
C GLU A 657 4.84 0.32 22.39
N LEU A 658 4.19 0.58 21.26
CA LEU A 658 4.60 1.63 20.33
C LEU A 658 4.45 3.02 20.96
N GLN A 659 3.36 3.28 21.68
CA GLN A 659 3.18 4.54 22.41
C GLN A 659 4.30 4.76 23.44
N GLU A 660 4.64 3.75 24.26
CA GLU A 660 5.77 3.87 25.21
C GLU A 660 7.10 4.15 24.47
N PHE A 661 7.41 3.38 23.42
CA PHE A 661 8.59 3.60 22.60
C PHE A 661 8.64 5.02 22.01
N MET A 662 7.51 5.55 21.54
CA MET A 662 7.43 6.91 20.99
C MET A 662 7.56 7.98 22.08
N LEU A 663 7.03 7.74 23.29
CA LEU A 663 7.22 8.63 24.45
C LEU A 663 8.71 8.70 24.86
N ASP A 664 9.42 7.57 24.89
CA ASP A 664 10.87 7.53 25.13
C ASP A 664 11.64 8.28 24.04
N LYS A 665 11.25 8.11 22.77
CA LYS A 665 11.92 8.78 21.65
C LYS A 665 11.71 10.31 21.66
N LEU A 666 10.62 10.82 22.24
CA LEU A 666 10.45 12.26 22.46
C LEU A 666 11.45 12.82 23.48
N ASP A 667 11.76 12.07 24.55
CA ASP A 667 12.78 12.47 25.54
C ASP A 667 14.19 12.40 24.93
N GLU A 668 14.43 11.43 24.04
CA GLU A 668 15.64 11.39 23.21
C GLU A 668 15.73 12.52 22.15
N GLY A 669 14.70 13.35 22.01
CA GLY A 669 14.65 14.49 21.10
C GLY A 669 14.32 14.16 19.65
N PHE A 670 13.61 13.05 19.38
CA PHE A 670 13.02 12.77 18.07
C PHE A 670 11.76 13.61 17.82
N VAL A 671 11.43 13.82 16.55
CA VAL A 671 10.20 14.43 16.05
C VAL A 671 9.51 13.44 15.09
N PHE A 672 8.18 13.39 15.11
CA PHE A 672 7.36 12.59 14.18
C PHE A 672 5.95 13.19 14.06
N PRO A 673 5.32 13.15 12.88
CA PRO A 673 3.91 13.48 12.71
C PRO A 673 3.01 12.35 13.23
N LEU A 674 1.78 12.71 13.62
CA LEU A 674 0.70 11.80 13.99
C LEU A 674 -0.52 12.12 13.10
N ASN A 675 -1.35 11.13 12.77
CA ASN A 675 -2.65 11.43 12.18
C ASN A 675 -3.58 11.98 13.29
N PRO A 676 -4.30 13.10 13.10
CA PRO A 676 -5.28 13.57 14.09
C PRO A 676 -6.35 12.54 14.47
N LYS A 677 -6.68 11.59 13.57
CA LYS A 677 -7.55 10.45 13.92
C LYS A 677 -7.00 9.63 15.07
N TRP A 678 -5.69 9.39 15.11
CA TRP A 678 -5.08 8.65 16.22
C TRP A 678 -5.20 9.45 17.52
N ILE A 679 -4.89 10.74 17.49
CA ILE A 679 -4.92 11.63 18.67
C ILE A 679 -6.32 11.68 19.31
N ILE A 680 -7.37 11.68 18.48
CA ILE A 680 -8.76 11.90 18.92
C ILE A 680 -9.50 10.58 19.17
N ALA A 681 -9.40 9.62 18.25
CA ALA A 681 -10.25 8.44 18.22
C ALA A 681 -9.56 7.16 18.73
N ASP A 682 -8.22 7.07 18.77
CA ASP A 682 -7.52 5.87 19.23
C ASP A 682 -6.95 6.05 20.65
N VAL A 683 -7.35 5.16 21.56
CA VAL A 683 -7.03 5.24 22.99
C VAL A 683 -5.51 5.33 23.25
N GLY A 684 -5.13 6.28 24.11
CA GLY A 684 -3.76 6.46 24.58
C GLY A 684 -2.84 7.28 23.67
N TRP A 685 -3.25 7.63 22.44
CA TRP A 685 -2.41 8.44 21.55
C TRP A 685 -2.36 9.92 21.91
N LYS A 686 -3.41 10.45 22.56
CA LYS A 686 -3.44 11.83 23.09
C LYS A 686 -2.23 12.15 23.96
N ARG A 687 -1.80 11.25 24.85
CA ARG A 687 -0.65 11.48 25.75
C ARG A 687 0.67 11.67 24.99
N VAL A 688 0.81 11.04 23.82
CA VAL A 688 1.98 11.22 22.94
C VAL A 688 1.95 12.62 22.32
N TYR A 689 0.80 13.05 21.82
CA TYR A 689 0.59 14.41 21.30
C TYR A 689 0.80 15.49 22.38
N GLU A 690 0.29 15.28 23.59
CA GLU A 690 0.48 16.19 24.72
C GLU A 690 1.96 16.31 25.12
N LYS A 691 2.69 15.18 25.17
CA LYS A 691 4.15 15.19 25.42
C LYS A 691 4.92 15.96 24.35
N MET A 692 4.50 15.87 23.07
CA MET A 692 5.06 16.74 22.01
C MET A 692 4.74 18.22 22.29
N MET A 693 3.48 18.54 22.58
CA MET A 693 2.99 19.90 22.76
C MET A 693 3.65 20.64 23.91
N ILE A 694 3.88 19.98 25.06
CA ILE A 694 4.57 20.57 26.22
C ILE A 694 6.11 20.55 26.11
N SER A 695 6.67 19.90 25.08
CA SER A 695 8.11 19.76 24.94
C SER A 695 8.79 21.10 24.69
N LYS A 696 9.83 21.40 25.49
CA LYS A 696 10.67 22.59 25.33
C LYS A 696 11.70 22.45 24.20
N ASN A 697 11.74 21.30 23.50
CA ASN A 697 12.67 21.07 22.41
C ASN A 697 12.26 21.87 21.15
N ASN A 698 13.14 22.77 20.72
CA ASN A 698 12.92 23.63 19.55
C ASN A 698 12.65 22.85 18.25
N ALA A 699 13.24 21.66 18.07
CA ALA A 699 12.96 20.82 16.89
C ALA A 699 11.52 20.30 16.90
N ILE A 700 11.02 19.84 18.07
CA ILE A 700 9.63 19.42 18.25
C ILE A 700 8.69 20.59 18.00
N GLN A 701 8.95 21.77 18.58
CA GLN A 701 8.09 22.94 18.43
C GLN A 701 8.04 23.47 16.99
N LYS A 702 9.16 23.47 16.25
CA LYS A 702 9.16 23.82 14.82
C LYS A 702 8.35 22.83 13.99
N SER A 703 8.57 21.53 14.20
CA SER A 703 7.84 20.48 13.46
C SER A 703 6.33 20.50 13.75
N LEU A 704 5.94 20.79 15.00
CA LEU A 704 4.54 21.03 15.38
C LEU A 704 3.95 22.27 14.68
N GLU A 705 4.74 23.31 14.40
CA GLU A 705 4.27 24.48 13.65
C GLU A 705 4.10 24.19 12.15
N THR A 706 4.91 23.29 11.59
CA THR A 706 4.72 22.76 10.23
C THR A 706 3.48 21.86 10.12
N TRP A 707 3.33 20.88 11.02
CA TRP A 707 2.25 19.86 10.94
C TRP A 707 0.91 20.33 11.48
N TYR A 708 0.91 21.17 12.53
CA TYR A 708 -0.30 21.74 13.13
C TYR A 708 -0.11 23.25 13.38
N PRO A 709 -0.11 24.10 12.34
CA PRO A 709 0.16 25.53 12.51
C PRO A 709 -0.80 26.17 13.53
N LYS A 710 -0.32 26.91 14.53
CA LYS A 710 -1.18 27.53 15.56
C LYS A 710 -2.21 28.46 14.95
N ALA A 711 -1.78 29.27 13.98
CA ALA A 711 -2.62 30.21 13.25
C ALA A 711 -3.75 29.53 12.45
N SER A 712 -3.66 28.23 12.16
CA SER A 712 -4.72 27.50 11.45
C SER A 712 -5.92 27.17 12.35
N GLY A 713 -5.76 27.16 13.67
CA GLY A 713 -6.79 26.68 14.62
C GLY A 713 -6.82 25.16 14.83
N VAL A 714 -6.09 24.36 14.05
CA VAL A 714 -6.09 22.87 14.11
C VAL A 714 -5.85 22.34 15.52
N ARG A 715 -4.90 22.93 16.28
CA ARG A 715 -4.60 22.46 17.65
C ARG A 715 -5.78 22.63 18.61
N ASN A 716 -6.53 23.73 18.47
CA ASN A 716 -7.70 24.01 19.29
C ASN A 716 -8.83 23.03 18.94
N LEU A 717 -9.02 22.76 17.65
CA LEU A 717 -10.01 21.79 17.16
C LEU A 717 -9.72 20.36 17.66
N ILE A 718 -8.46 19.91 17.60
CA ILE A 718 -8.03 18.61 18.16
C ILE A 718 -8.32 18.52 19.67
N ASN A 719 -8.10 19.59 20.42
CA ASN A 719 -8.39 19.62 21.86
C ASN A 719 -9.91 19.60 22.12
N GLN A 720 -10.68 20.45 21.44
CA GLN A 720 -12.13 20.55 21.58
C GLN A 720 -12.84 19.20 21.35
N VAL A 721 -12.50 18.50 20.26
CA VAL A 721 -13.11 17.20 19.94
C VAL A 721 -12.69 16.13 20.96
N TYR A 722 -11.44 16.13 21.41
CA TYR A 722 -10.97 15.18 22.43
C TYR A 722 -11.59 15.45 23.82
N GLU A 723 -11.75 16.71 24.23
CA GLU A 723 -12.39 17.08 25.51
C GLU A 723 -13.87 16.66 25.54
N LYS A 724 -14.55 16.73 24.37
CA LYS A 724 -15.93 16.26 24.17
C LYS A 724 -16.01 14.72 24.14
N HIS A 725 -15.03 14.05 23.55
CA HIS A 725 -15.00 12.60 23.34
C HIS A 725 -13.71 11.93 23.89
N PRO A 726 -13.45 11.97 25.23
CA PRO A 726 -12.16 11.58 25.80
C PRO A 726 -11.83 10.09 25.70
N ASN A 727 -12.82 9.23 25.41
CA ASN A 727 -12.63 7.80 25.19
C ASN A 727 -12.40 7.44 23.71
N GLY A 728 -12.49 8.41 22.80
CA GLY A 728 -12.37 8.18 21.36
C GLY A 728 -13.44 7.23 20.80
N PHE A 729 -13.07 6.45 19.79
CA PHE A 729 -13.95 5.50 19.12
C PHE A 729 -13.85 4.11 19.78
N ILE A 730 -14.93 3.67 20.42
CA ILE A 730 -15.00 2.36 21.07
C ILE A 730 -15.67 1.37 20.11
N ASN A 731 -14.90 0.46 19.52
CA ASN A 731 -15.44 -0.60 18.67
C ASN A 731 -15.88 -1.79 19.54
N HIS A 732 -17.18 -2.06 19.60
CA HIS A 732 -17.76 -3.19 20.35
C HIS A 732 -17.76 -4.51 19.57
N SER A 733 -17.48 -4.48 18.26
CA SER A 733 -17.49 -5.70 17.43
C SER A 733 -16.25 -6.56 17.71
N HIS A 734 -16.47 -7.83 18.08
CA HIS A 734 -15.40 -8.81 18.32
C HIS A 734 -14.68 -9.30 17.04
N GLY A 735 -15.03 -8.77 15.87
CA GLY A 735 -14.46 -9.15 14.58
C GLY A 735 -13.79 -7.98 13.87
N LYS A 736 -12.59 -7.58 14.30
CA LYS A 736 -11.76 -6.63 13.53
C LYS A 736 -11.44 -7.23 12.17
N MET A 737 -11.84 -6.54 11.10
CA MET A 737 -11.23 -6.76 9.78
C MET A 737 -9.81 -6.18 9.83
N GLU A 738 -8.80 -6.99 9.49
CA GLU A 738 -7.40 -6.57 9.56
C GLU A 738 -7.07 -5.46 8.54
N GLY A 739 -6.40 -4.40 9.00
CA GLY A 739 -5.77 -3.37 8.19
C GLY A 739 -6.69 -2.62 7.21
N THR A 740 -6.20 -2.46 5.98
CA THR A 740 -6.81 -1.61 4.94
C THR A 740 -8.10 -2.19 4.32
N GLU A 741 -8.60 -3.32 4.81
CA GLU A 741 -9.64 -4.10 4.13
C GLU A 741 -11.02 -3.45 4.16
N ALA A 742 -11.49 -3.04 5.34
CA ALA A 742 -12.79 -2.38 5.48
C ALA A 742 -12.86 -1.03 4.75
N LEU A 743 -11.74 -0.30 4.68
CA LEU A 743 -11.65 0.99 4.01
C LEU A 743 -11.72 0.86 2.48
N ASP A 744 -11.01 -0.09 1.89
CA ASP A 744 -11.05 -0.27 0.43
C ASP A 744 -12.48 -0.67 0.00
N LEU A 745 -13.12 -1.63 0.69
CA LEU A 745 -14.54 -1.97 0.46
C LEU A 745 -15.45 -0.74 0.51
N THR A 746 -15.25 0.10 1.51
CA THR A 746 -15.93 1.38 1.72
C THR A 746 -15.74 2.35 0.52
N GLU A 747 -14.51 2.57 0.07
CA GLU A 747 -14.20 3.45 -1.09
C GLU A 747 -14.94 2.99 -2.36
N GLN A 748 -15.13 1.69 -2.54
CA GLN A 748 -15.83 1.17 -3.71
C GLN A 748 -17.35 1.19 -3.59
N GLN A 749 -17.90 0.91 -2.39
CA GLN A 749 -19.32 1.13 -2.14
C GLN A 749 -19.70 2.59 -2.43
N LEU A 750 -18.81 3.54 -2.14
CA LEU A 750 -18.96 4.96 -2.49
C LEU A 750 -19.08 5.19 -3.98
N ARG A 751 -18.16 4.60 -4.73
CA ARG A 751 -18.14 4.69 -6.19
C ARG A 751 -19.41 4.09 -6.79
N ARG A 752 -19.86 2.93 -6.29
CA ARG A 752 -21.14 2.30 -6.69
C ARG A 752 -22.34 3.20 -6.38
N ARG A 753 -22.49 3.71 -5.14
CA ARG A 753 -23.55 4.66 -4.77
C ARG A 753 -23.54 5.91 -5.65
N LYS A 754 -22.37 6.50 -5.93
CA LYS A 754 -22.24 7.69 -6.79
C LYS A 754 -22.60 7.42 -8.25
N ILE A 755 -22.28 6.23 -8.78
CA ILE A 755 -22.73 5.80 -10.12
C ILE A 755 -24.26 5.64 -10.15
N LEU A 756 -24.83 4.93 -9.17
CA LEU A 756 -26.29 4.71 -9.07
C LEU A 756 -27.06 6.02 -8.89
N ARG A 757 -26.61 6.95 -8.03
CA ARG A 757 -27.21 8.29 -7.89
C ARG A 757 -27.22 9.06 -9.22
N ARG A 758 -26.15 8.97 -10.01
CA ARG A 758 -26.06 9.59 -11.35
C ARG A 758 -26.96 8.91 -12.38
N ALA A 759 -27.07 7.57 -12.35
CA ALA A 759 -27.99 6.81 -13.21
C ALA A 759 -29.46 7.15 -12.89
N LEU A 760 -29.86 7.09 -11.61
CA LEU A 760 -31.19 7.46 -11.14
C LEU A 760 -31.55 8.92 -11.47
N LEU A 761 -30.58 9.86 -11.39
CA LEU A 761 -30.80 11.23 -11.82
C LEU A 761 -31.08 11.33 -13.33
N LYS A 762 -30.31 10.61 -14.18
CA LYS A 762 -30.59 10.53 -15.63
C LYS A 762 -31.97 9.95 -15.91
N VAL A 763 -32.33 8.83 -15.28
CA VAL A 763 -33.64 8.20 -15.42
C VAL A 763 -34.77 9.16 -15.02
N ARG A 764 -34.65 9.86 -13.88
CA ARG A 764 -35.60 10.88 -13.45
C ARG A 764 -35.74 12.04 -14.46
N ILE A 765 -34.62 12.51 -15.02
CA ILE A 765 -34.61 13.54 -16.08
C ILE A 765 -35.33 13.02 -17.35
N CYS A 766 -35.06 11.78 -17.76
CA CYS A 766 -35.72 11.16 -18.91
C CYS A 766 -37.23 10.98 -18.69
N LEU A 767 -37.65 10.52 -17.52
CA LEU A 767 -39.07 10.40 -17.14
C LEU A 767 -39.75 11.77 -17.10
N TRP A 768 -39.10 12.80 -16.56
CA TRP A 768 -39.60 14.18 -16.58
C TRP A 768 -39.76 14.69 -18.01
N PHE A 769 -38.79 14.49 -18.90
CA PHE A 769 -38.93 14.83 -20.32
C PHE A 769 -40.08 14.08 -21.00
N GLN A 770 -40.29 12.81 -20.67
CA GLN A 770 -41.45 12.06 -21.18
C GLN A 770 -42.78 12.63 -20.66
N GLN A 771 -42.87 13.03 -19.38
CA GLN A 771 -44.06 13.69 -18.82
C GLN A 771 -44.31 15.04 -19.48
N VAL A 772 -43.29 15.89 -19.66
CA VAL A 772 -43.40 17.17 -20.37
C VAL A 772 -43.81 16.97 -21.83
N ALA A 773 -43.29 15.95 -22.52
CA ALA A 773 -43.69 15.62 -23.87
C ALA A 773 -45.14 15.10 -23.96
N LYS A 774 -45.60 14.30 -22.98
CA LYS A 774 -47.01 13.89 -22.87
C LYS A 774 -47.93 15.09 -22.62
N ALA A 775 -47.58 15.98 -21.69
CA ALA A 775 -48.32 17.21 -21.41
C ALA A 775 -48.41 18.12 -22.65
N LYS A 776 -47.31 18.32 -23.38
CA LYS A 776 -47.31 19.08 -24.64
C LYS A 776 -48.13 18.43 -25.76
N LYS A 777 -48.19 17.09 -25.84
CA LYS A 777 -49.09 16.39 -26.77
C LYS A 777 -50.58 16.58 -26.42
N LEU A 778 -50.90 16.81 -25.15
CA LEU A 778 -52.26 17.11 -24.70
C LEU A 778 -52.63 18.59 -24.90
N SER A 779 -51.67 19.53 -24.73
CA SER A 779 -51.92 20.97 -24.94
C SER A 779 -51.86 21.42 -26.40
N THR A 780 -51.26 20.63 -27.28
CA THR A 780 -51.01 21.01 -28.69
C THR A 780 -51.40 19.86 -29.60
N GLY A 781 -52.57 19.97 -30.21
CA GLY A 781 -52.98 19.05 -31.27
C GLY A 781 -51.99 19.08 -32.44
N ALA A 782 -51.73 17.90 -33.01
CA ALA A 782 -50.96 17.63 -34.24
C ALA A 782 -49.41 17.54 -34.19
N SER A 783 -48.95 16.28 -34.32
CA SER A 783 -48.11 15.81 -35.44
C SER A 783 -46.58 16.02 -35.50
N ILE A 784 -45.94 16.99 -34.83
CA ILE A 784 -44.51 17.30 -35.16
C ILE A 784 -43.46 16.63 -34.25
N MET A 785 -43.77 16.24 -33.00
CA MET A 785 -42.75 15.86 -32.00
C MET A 785 -42.42 14.34 -31.88
N THR A 786 -42.65 13.53 -32.93
CA THR A 786 -42.41 12.06 -32.89
C THR A 786 -40.98 11.63 -33.21
N GLY A 787 -40.19 12.44 -33.93
CA GLY A 787 -38.81 12.11 -34.29
C GLY A 787 -37.85 12.11 -33.09
N ILE A 788 -37.75 13.22 -32.38
CA ILE A 788 -36.76 13.47 -31.31
C ILE A 788 -36.86 12.45 -30.16
N LEU A 789 -38.03 11.87 -29.91
CA LEU A 789 -38.23 10.84 -28.88
C LEU A 789 -37.71 9.46 -29.28
N LYS A 790 -37.56 9.15 -30.58
CA LYS A 790 -36.99 7.85 -31.01
C LYS A 790 -35.48 7.78 -30.79
N ASP A 791 -34.76 8.86 -31.10
CA ASP A 791 -33.30 8.89 -30.93
C ASP A 791 -32.91 8.84 -29.45
N ASN A 792 -33.58 9.61 -28.60
CA ASN A 792 -33.37 9.53 -27.14
C ASN A 792 -33.73 8.14 -26.56
N ARG A 793 -34.66 7.38 -27.16
CA ARG A 793 -35.00 6.03 -26.66
C ARG A 793 -33.85 5.04 -26.84
N ARG A 794 -33.01 5.18 -27.88
CA ARG A 794 -31.77 4.38 -28.01
C ARG A 794 -30.75 4.75 -26.94
N SER A 795 -30.55 6.04 -26.69
CA SER A 795 -29.65 6.50 -25.62
C SER A 795 -30.11 6.10 -24.21
N ILE A 796 -31.42 5.91 -24.00
CA ILE A 796 -31.99 5.41 -22.73
C ILE A 796 -31.76 3.90 -22.56
N ILE A 797 -31.74 3.11 -23.64
CA ILE A 797 -31.51 1.65 -23.57
C ILE A 797 -30.00 1.31 -23.47
N GLN A 798 -29.12 2.24 -23.84
CA GLN A 798 -27.66 2.10 -23.68
C GLN A 798 -27.12 2.62 -22.32
N LEU A 799 -28.00 3.02 -21.39
CA LEU A 799 -27.65 3.66 -20.10
C LEU A 799 -28.16 2.88 -18.89
#